data_AF-A0A9D9K4M6-F1
#
_entry.id   AF-A0A9D9K4M6-F1
#
_cell.length_a   1.000
_cell.length_b   1.000
_cell.length_c   1.000
_cell.angle_alpha   90.00
_cell.angle_beta   90.00
_cell.angle_gamma   90.00
#
_symmetry.space_group_name_H-M   'P 1'
#
loop_
_entity.id
_entity.type
_entity.pdbx_description
1 polymer ?
#
loop_
_entity_poly.entity_id
_entity_poly.type
_entity_poly.pdbx_seq_one_letter_code
_entity_poly.pdbx_strand_id
1 'polypeptide(L)'
;MIHLSHNFLIPEGVFVLIIIRQRSAMLLVIILTLMVSFIASPVQAATPTGTFQPDDCMFKLPSGAVEGRDLECGWLQVPERHERPDGPVIRLAVAIIKSRAADRKPDPLVMLQGGPGGSTIDAYTRILFNPGNRLRDLIDRDIVLFDQRGTLYSEPSLVCEEQWELVERTIEQQLTYEESNRLSLEAVTACRRRLERERIDVSAFNSVENAADVAALARALGYEQINLYGVSYGTLLAQHVMRDHPDVLRSVVLDAVVPASVNYLTEGPRSQDRVYTELFDACAADTGCRSAYPNLEQSLVTVIERLNREPARVPITDNETGKTYNAVLDGDSFASVLFQIMYSSDFIPAIPRIIDDATRNDFRVLGQVLPLIVFDRTFSLGMHYSVICAEDADFTPEDAPLEGVRPFIALDGRRSLEGYLERCAVWQVELLEPFVDEPVVSDVPTLILSGRFDPITPPAFGDVVARTLSQAYVYTFPDTGHAAVGSSACADTILASFLDNPLQQPDASCLAESTGPRFISPATVIFTPVAFALATLDASGLIPFGAFLTALLALLSAWVVWPLGWVFRLITGGEAPRPSAGATLARWLIVLAGVTGVMFVATVLVTFVQMALANDATLFYGWPRSLTMLATIWTLPALTVAIIACAALSWARGWWSIPGRVYYTMLTLAAVGCTATLAWMGVLV
;
A
#
# COMPACT_ATOMS: atom_id res chain seq x y z
N MET A 1 13.66 7.72 16.94
CA MET A 1 12.48 8.01 16.12
C MET A 1 11.40 8.54 17.06
N ILE A 2 10.49 9.43 16.64
CA ILE A 2 9.26 9.62 17.45
C ILE A 2 8.69 8.21 17.62
N HIS A 3 8.43 7.75 18.85
CA HIS A 3 7.69 6.51 19.04
C HIS A 3 6.48 6.63 18.12
N LEU A 4 6.47 5.83 17.04
CA LEU A 4 5.37 5.76 16.11
C LEU A 4 4.24 5.08 16.88
N SER A 5 3.68 5.80 17.86
CA SER A 5 2.42 5.47 18.51
C SER A 5 1.46 5.15 17.38
N HIS A 6 0.64 4.13 17.58
CA HIS A 6 -0.22 3.38 16.65
C HIS A 6 -1.13 4.18 15.67
N ASN A 7 -0.88 5.47 15.44
CA ASN A 7 -1.71 6.46 14.78
C ASN A 7 -1.31 6.73 13.31
N PHE A 8 -0.28 6.08 12.78
CA PHE A 8 0.11 6.25 11.37
C PHE A 8 -0.42 5.10 10.53
N LEU A 9 -1.64 5.22 10.01
CA LEU A 9 -2.18 4.26 9.04
C LEU A 9 -1.36 4.32 7.76
N ILE A 10 -0.86 3.18 7.26
CA ILE A 10 -0.49 3.09 5.85
C ILE A 10 -1.79 3.05 5.06
N PRO A 11 -2.09 4.04 4.20
CA PRO A 11 -3.19 3.86 3.28
C PRO A 11 -2.76 2.75 2.30
N GLU A 12 -3.61 1.75 2.06
CA GLU A 12 -3.32 0.61 1.16
C GLU A 12 -3.09 1.01 -0.31
N GLY A 13 -1.98 0.53 -0.89
CA GLY A 13 -1.77 0.50 -2.33
C GLY A 13 -0.58 1.32 -2.84
N VAL A 14 0.23 0.68 -3.69
CA VAL A 14 1.33 1.26 -4.50
C VAL A 14 2.71 1.34 -3.81
N PHE A 15 3.35 0.19 -3.66
CA PHE A 15 4.74 0.11 -3.17
C PHE A 15 5.78 0.02 -4.30
N VAL A 16 5.42 -0.54 -5.46
CA VAL A 16 6.39 -0.78 -6.55
C VAL A 16 6.33 0.34 -7.61
N LEU A 17 5.14 0.88 -7.86
CA LEU A 17 4.93 1.87 -8.92
C LEU A 17 5.49 3.27 -8.57
N ILE A 18 5.61 3.61 -7.28
CA ILE A 18 6.26 4.85 -6.81
C ILE A 18 7.77 4.82 -7.13
N ILE A 19 8.43 3.66 -6.90
CA ILE A 19 9.88 3.50 -7.12
C ILE A 19 10.23 3.57 -8.61
N ILE A 20 9.36 3.06 -9.50
CA ILE A 20 9.58 3.10 -10.96
C ILE A 20 9.24 4.48 -11.55
N ARG A 21 8.21 5.18 -11.05
CA ARG A 21 7.76 6.45 -11.64
C ARG A 21 8.66 7.65 -11.33
N GLN A 22 9.41 7.65 -10.24
CA GLN A 22 10.05 8.88 -9.76
C GLN A 22 11.43 9.21 -10.36
N ARG A 23 12.01 8.37 -11.22
CA ARG A 23 13.30 8.66 -11.88
C ARG A 23 13.21 9.06 -13.36
N SER A 24 12.02 9.30 -13.89
CA SER A 24 11.81 9.71 -15.29
C SER A 24 11.09 11.05 -15.46
N ALA A 25 11.12 11.91 -14.45
CA ALA A 25 10.58 13.27 -14.53
C ALA A 25 11.70 14.30 -14.33
N MET A 26 12.63 14.36 -15.29
CA MET A 26 13.59 15.46 -15.37
C MET A 26 13.84 15.82 -16.82
N LEU A 27 12.89 16.54 -17.43
CA LEU A 27 13.20 17.57 -18.41
C LEU A 27 11.98 18.48 -18.65
N LEU A 28 12.23 19.77 -18.51
CA LEU A 28 11.46 20.92 -19.03
C LEU A 28 10.30 21.48 -18.18
N VAL A 29 10.66 22.38 -17.26
CA VAL A 29 9.82 23.53 -16.87
C VAL A 29 10.64 24.81 -17.08
N ILE A 30 9.92 25.93 -17.22
CA ILE A 30 10.29 27.33 -17.43
C ILE A 30 10.01 27.71 -18.90
N ILE A 31 8.99 28.54 -19.19
CA ILE A 31 8.92 29.96 -18.82
C ILE A 31 7.52 30.38 -18.34
N LEU A 32 7.54 31.05 -17.18
CA LEU A 32 6.46 31.79 -16.52
C LEU A 32 6.28 33.16 -17.21
N THR A 33 5.04 33.61 -17.42
CA THR A 33 4.75 35.03 -17.66
C THR A 33 3.82 35.52 -16.55
N LEU A 34 4.30 36.49 -15.77
CA LEU A 34 3.52 37.28 -14.82
C LEU A 34 2.66 38.30 -15.57
N MET A 35 1.43 38.52 -15.12
CA MET A 35 0.95 39.87 -14.81
C MET A 35 -0.26 39.86 -13.87
N VAL A 36 -0.24 40.84 -12.98
CA VAL A 36 -1.13 41.16 -11.86
C VAL A 36 -2.51 41.59 -12.35
N SER A 37 -3.57 41.23 -11.63
CA SER A 37 -4.76 42.06 -11.49
C SER A 37 -5.41 41.89 -10.11
N PHE A 38 -5.47 43.01 -9.40
CA PHE A 38 -6.23 43.24 -8.16
C PHE A 38 -7.67 43.60 -8.56
N ILE A 39 -8.69 42.86 -8.12
CA ILE A 39 -10.08 43.38 -8.01
C ILE A 39 -10.78 42.76 -6.80
N ALA A 40 -11.47 43.64 -6.07
CA ALA A 40 -12.29 43.51 -4.87
C ALA A 40 -13.00 42.16 -4.61
N SER A 41 -12.93 41.72 -3.35
CA SER A 41 -13.82 40.70 -2.79
C SER A 41 -15.26 41.23 -2.76
N PRO A 42 -16.24 40.52 -3.36
CA PRO A 42 -17.63 40.73 -2.99
C PRO A 42 -17.82 40.24 -1.54
N VAL A 43 -18.68 40.91 -0.80
CA VAL A 43 -19.19 40.38 0.47
C VAL A 43 -19.99 39.13 0.11
N GLN A 44 -19.45 37.95 0.43
CA GLN A 44 -20.13 36.68 0.26
C GLN A 44 -21.39 36.71 1.14
N ALA A 45 -22.57 36.70 0.53
CA ALA A 45 -23.77 36.33 1.26
C ALA A 45 -23.56 34.90 1.78
N ALA A 46 -23.91 34.65 3.06
CA ALA A 46 -23.85 33.31 3.63
C ALA A 46 -24.62 32.35 2.70
N THR A 47 -23.92 31.38 2.11
CA THR A 47 -24.61 30.35 1.33
C THR A 47 -25.41 29.51 2.31
N PRO A 48 -26.66 29.14 2.00
CA PRO A 48 -27.43 28.23 2.83
C PRO A 48 -26.68 26.91 3.07
N THR A 49 -26.63 26.48 4.33
CA THR A 49 -26.17 25.16 4.77
C THR A 49 -27.02 24.05 4.11
N GLY A 50 -26.43 22.88 3.92
CA GLY A 50 -27.05 21.74 3.23
C GLY A 50 -27.06 21.87 1.70
N THR A 51 -26.16 22.66 1.12
CA THR A 51 -26.03 22.81 -0.34
C THR A 51 -24.71 22.23 -0.84
N PHE A 52 -24.79 21.48 -1.95
CA PHE A 52 -23.62 21.06 -2.71
C PHE A 52 -23.34 22.08 -3.83
N GLN A 53 -22.09 22.54 -3.90
CA GLN A 53 -21.62 23.48 -4.91
C GLN A 53 -20.57 22.78 -5.78
N PRO A 54 -20.88 22.47 -7.05
CA PRO A 54 -19.88 21.98 -7.99
C PRO A 54 -18.71 22.97 -8.13
N ASP A 55 -17.50 22.44 -8.18
CA ASP A 55 -16.26 23.22 -8.32
C ASP A 55 -15.17 22.35 -8.95
N ASP A 56 -14.05 22.96 -9.33
CA ASP A 56 -12.88 22.24 -9.81
C ASP A 56 -12.33 21.31 -8.70
N CYS A 57 -11.78 20.16 -9.09
CA CYS A 57 -11.19 19.22 -8.14
C CYS A 57 -10.02 19.82 -7.37
N MET A 58 -10.13 19.83 -6.04
CA MET A 58 -9.16 20.38 -5.09
C MET A 58 -7.91 19.51 -4.88
N PHE A 59 -7.82 18.38 -5.57
CA PHE A 59 -6.73 17.40 -5.45
C PHE A 59 -6.16 17.06 -6.83
N LYS A 60 -4.96 16.48 -6.82
CA LYS A 60 -4.33 16.03 -8.06
C LYS A 60 -5.06 14.81 -8.61
N LEU A 61 -5.65 14.96 -9.80
CA LEU A 61 -6.37 13.86 -10.45
C LEU A 61 -5.48 12.61 -10.62
N PRO A 62 -6.03 11.40 -10.39
CA PRO A 62 -5.35 10.15 -10.69
C PRO A 62 -4.94 10.09 -12.15
N SER A 63 -3.82 9.40 -12.41
CA SER A 63 -3.28 9.28 -13.76
C SER A 63 -4.32 8.67 -14.71
N GLY A 64 -4.67 9.39 -15.78
CA GLY A 64 -5.64 8.94 -16.79
C GLY A 64 -7.10 9.26 -16.48
N ALA A 65 -7.40 9.78 -15.28
CA ALA A 65 -8.72 10.33 -14.96
C ALA A 65 -8.93 11.67 -15.68
N VAL A 66 -10.17 11.93 -16.11
CA VAL A 66 -10.57 13.19 -16.73
C VAL A 66 -11.76 13.77 -15.97
N GLU A 67 -11.59 14.97 -15.43
CA GLU A 67 -12.65 15.74 -14.77
C GLU A 67 -13.81 16.06 -15.72
N GLY A 68 -15.04 16.00 -15.21
CA GLY A 68 -16.28 16.14 -15.99
C GLY A 68 -16.65 14.89 -16.81
N ARG A 69 -15.83 13.84 -16.78
CA ARG A 69 -16.13 12.54 -17.42
C ARG A 69 -16.01 11.38 -16.43
N ASP A 70 -14.84 11.23 -15.82
CA ASP A 70 -14.54 10.16 -14.88
C ASP A 70 -14.93 10.51 -13.45
N LEU A 71 -14.91 11.79 -13.13
CA LEU A 71 -15.25 12.32 -11.81
C LEU A 71 -15.67 13.79 -11.89
N GLU A 72 -16.47 14.22 -10.93
CA GLU A 72 -16.88 15.62 -10.69
C GLU A 72 -16.59 15.97 -9.23
N CYS A 73 -16.24 17.22 -8.96
CA CYS A 73 -15.90 17.67 -7.62
C CYS A 73 -16.77 18.84 -7.17
N GLY A 74 -16.69 19.14 -5.88
CA GLY A 74 -17.33 20.31 -5.30
C GLY A 74 -17.24 20.34 -3.79
N TRP A 75 -18.03 21.23 -3.21
CA TRP A 75 -18.06 21.51 -1.79
C TRP A 75 -19.46 21.31 -1.23
N LEU A 76 -19.57 20.52 -0.17
CA LEU A 76 -20.77 20.48 0.66
C LEU A 76 -20.61 21.49 1.80
N GLN A 77 -21.57 22.38 1.96
CA GLN A 77 -21.60 23.33 3.09
C GLN A 77 -22.49 22.82 4.21
N VAL A 78 -21.94 22.69 5.41
CA VAL A 78 -22.66 22.22 6.61
C VAL A 78 -22.33 23.13 7.80
N PRO A 79 -23.23 23.27 8.79
CA PRO A 79 -22.89 24.00 10.00
C PRO A 79 -21.74 23.28 10.73
N GLU A 80 -20.88 24.04 11.41
CA GLU A 80 -19.84 23.50 12.28
C GLU A 80 -20.49 22.64 13.38
N ARG A 81 -21.63 23.07 13.92
CA ARG A 81 -22.45 22.24 14.81
C ARG A 81 -23.89 22.14 14.30
N HIS A 82 -24.39 20.93 14.08
CA HIS A 82 -25.74 20.69 13.57
C HIS A 82 -26.84 21.13 14.55
N GLU A 83 -26.56 21.14 15.86
CA GLU A 83 -27.45 21.74 16.86
C GLU A 83 -27.51 23.28 16.80
N ARG A 84 -26.55 23.92 16.13
CA ARG A 84 -26.48 25.38 15.91
C ARG A 84 -26.42 25.69 14.41
N PRO A 85 -27.51 25.46 13.66
CA PRO A 85 -27.50 25.56 12.19
C PRO A 85 -27.22 26.96 11.64
N ASP A 86 -27.43 28.01 12.45
CA ASP A 86 -27.13 29.41 12.11
C ASP A 86 -25.69 29.83 12.52
N GLY A 87 -24.87 28.88 12.99
CA GLY A 87 -23.49 29.10 13.44
C GLY A 87 -22.46 29.20 12.30
N PRO A 88 -21.16 29.05 12.63
CA PRO A 88 -20.10 28.93 11.62
C PRO A 88 -20.39 27.79 10.65
N VAL A 89 -19.95 27.94 9.39
CA VAL A 89 -20.12 26.96 8.33
C VAL A 89 -18.76 26.36 7.98
N ILE A 90 -18.72 25.05 7.78
CA ILE A 90 -17.56 24.32 7.27
C ILE A 90 -17.85 23.82 5.85
N ARG A 91 -16.80 23.58 5.08
CA ARG A 91 -16.88 23.08 3.70
C ARG A 91 -16.25 21.71 3.62
N LEU A 92 -17.02 20.72 3.23
CA LEU A 92 -16.53 19.36 3.00
C LEU A 92 -16.18 19.19 1.53
N ALA A 93 -14.95 18.76 1.25
CA ALA A 93 -14.51 18.43 -0.09
C ALA A 93 -15.18 17.13 -0.55
N VAL A 94 -15.78 17.13 -1.73
CA VAL A 94 -16.50 15.98 -2.29
C VAL A 94 -16.00 15.69 -3.69
N ALA A 95 -15.80 14.40 -4.00
CA ALA A 95 -15.52 13.88 -5.33
C ALA A 95 -16.51 12.76 -5.68
N ILE A 96 -17.21 12.91 -6.80
CA ILE A 96 -18.18 11.94 -7.31
C ILE A 96 -17.53 11.20 -8.48
N ILE A 97 -17.10 9.96 -8.26
CA ILE A 97 -16.56 9.10 -9.31
C ILE A 97 -17.73 8.53 -10.11
N LYS A 98 -17.73 8.81 -11.43
CA LYS A 98 -18.81 8.37 -12.31
C LYS A 98 -18.70 6.89 -12.62
N SER A 99 -19.84 6.20 -12.52
CA SER A 99 -20.01 4.81 -12.94
C SER A 99 -19.68 4.65 -14.42
N ARG A 100 -19.07 3.52 -14.78
CA ARG A 100 -18.84 3.13 -16.17
C ARG A 100 -20.00 2.31 -16.74
N ALA A 101 -20.97 1.91 -15.92
CA ALA A 101 -22.11 1.12 -16.34
C ALA A 101 -23.06 1.96 -17.22
N ALA A 102 -23.55 1.35 -18.30
CA ALA A 102 -24.52 1.99 -19.18
C ALA A 102 -25.88 2.21 -18.50
N ASP A 103 -26.26 1.30 -17.60
CA ASP A 103 -27.49 1.36 -16.81
C ASP A 103 -27.14 1.63 -15.33
N ARG A 104 -26.60 2.83 -15.08
CA ARG A 104 -26.14 3.26 -13.76
C ARG A 104 -27.30 3.25 -12.75
N LYS A 105 -27.12 2.58 -11.61
CA LYS A 105 -28.10 2.58 -10.51
C LYS A 105 -28.18 3.96 -9.82
N PRO A 106 -29.38 4.38 -9.36
CA PRO A 106 -29.58 5.72 -8.81
C PRO A 106 -29.03 5.91 -7.39
N ASP A 107 -28.85 4.82 -6.63
CA ASP A 107 -28.32 4.82 -5.28
C ASP A 107 -26.77 4.73 -5.30
N PRO A 108 -26.03 5.75 -4.84
CA PRO A 108 -24.57 5.74 -4.89
C PRO A 108 -23.96 4.86 -3.80
N LEU A 109 -22.66 4.61 -3.91
CA LEU A 109 -21.82 4.12 -2.82
C LEU A 109 -21.06 5.30 -2.20
N VAL A 110 -21.38 5.67 -0.96
CA VAL A 110 -20.63 6.66 -0.18
C VAL A 110 -19.57 5.93 0.62
N MET A 111 -18.30 6.32 0.49
CA MET A 111 -17.19 5.65 1.20
C MET A 111 -16.65 6.53 2.32
N LEU A 112 -16.42 5.94 3.49
CA LEU A 112 -15.90 6.57 4.69
C LEU A 112 -14.55 5.98 5.03
N GLN A 113 -13.53 6.83 5.12
CA GLN A 113 -12.21 6.42 5.56
C GLN A 113 -12.08 6.40 7.08
N GLY A 114 -11.16 5.55 7.57
CA GLY A 114 -10.80 5.47 8.97
C GLY A 114 -9.76 6.50 9.43
N GLY A 115 -9.12 6.18 10.55
CA GLY A 115 -8.13 7.03 11.22
C GLY A 115 -8.45 7.21 12.70
N PRO A 116 -9.52 7.96 13.05
CA PRO A 116 -10.15 9.04 12.27
C PRO A 116 -9.13 10.05 11.71
N GLY A 117 -9.51 10.77 10.65
CA GLY A 117 -8.67 11.82 10.05
C GLY A 117 -7.88 11.42 8.80
N GLY A 118 -8.05 10.20 8.28
CA GLY A 118 -7.50 9.82 6.97
C GLY A 118 -8.32 10.41 5.81
N SER A 119 -7.66 10.93 4.77
CA SER A 119 -8.34 11.44 3.58
C SER A 119 -9.02 10.32 2.79
N THR A 120 -10.35 10.38 2.73
CA THR A 120 -11.18 9.49 1.91
C THR A 120 -10.84 9.66 0.43
N ILE A 121 -10.67 10.91 -0.01
CA ILE A 121 -10.41 11.21 -1.43
C ILE A 121 -9.07 10.60 -1.85
N ASP A 122 -7.99 10.84 -1.12
CA ASP A 122 -6.67 10.31 -1.51
C ASP A 122 -6.62 8.78 -1.41
N ALA A 123 -7.19 8.18 -0.35
CA ALA A 123 -7.18 6.74 -0.15
C ALA A 123 -7.93 6.00 -1.29
N TYR A 124 -9.19 6.36 -1.53
CA TYR A 124 -10.02 5.62 -2.48
C TYR A 124 -9.77 5.99 -3.94
N THR A 125 -9.38 7.23 -4.26
CA THR A 125 -8.99 7.53 -5.66
C THR A 125 -7.76 6.74 -6.06
N ARG A 126 -6.82 6.49 -5.15
CA ARG A 126 -5.67 5.61 -5.42
C ARG A 126 -6.10 4.17 -5.66
N ILE A 127 -7.03 3.63 -4.87
CA ILE A 127 -7.54 2.25 -5.04
C ILE A 127 -8.34 2.12 -6.35
N LEU A 128 -9.34 2.98 -6.54
CA LEU A 128 -10.32 2.92 -7.64
C LEU A 128 -9.73 3.22 -9.02
N PHE A 129 -8.61 3.95 -9.09
CA PHE A 129 -7.90 4.26 -10.34
C PHE A 129 -6.60 3.48 -10.51
N ASN A 130 -6.28 2.53 -9.62
CA ASN A 130 -5.16 1.63 -9.80
C ASN A 130 -5.43 0.67 -10.98
N PRO A 131 -4.60 0.64 -12.04
CA PRO A 131 -4.79 -0.27 -13.18
C PRO A 131 -4.79 -1.77 -12.82
N GLY A 132 -4.19 -2.16 -11.70
CA GLY A 132 -4.19 -3.53 -11.20
C GLY A 132 -5.46 -3.93 -10.44
N ASN A 133 -6.30 -2.97 -10.07
CA ASN A 133 -7.50 -3.18 -9.27
C ASN A 133 -8.76 -3.08 -10.16
N ARG A 134 -9.74 -3.97 -9.94
CA ARG A 134 -10.99 -4.05 -10.73
C ARG A 134 -12.24 -3.56 -10.00
N LEU A 135 -12.12 -3.11 -8.75
CA LEU A 135 -13.22 -2.67 -7.91
C LEU A 135 -14.12 -1.67 -8.64
N ARG A 136 -13.54 -0.61 -9.24
CA ARG A 136 -14.31 0.41 -9.98
C ARG A 136 -15.11 -0.17 -11.16
N ASP A 137 -14.64 -1.25 -11.78
CA ASP A 137 -15.34 -1.91 -12.90
C ASP A 137 -16.48 -2.82 -12.42
N LEU A 138 -16.47 -3.25 -11.16
CA LEU A 138 -17.50 -4.10 -10.56
C LEU A 138 -18.67 -3.30 -9.96
N ILE A 139 -18.46 -2.02 -9.67
CA ILE A 139 -19.47 -1.14 -9.08
C ILE A 139 -20.27 -0.42 -10.18
N ASP A 140 -21.58 -0.70 -10.25
CA ASP A 140 -22.49 -0.22 -11.29
C ASP A 140 -23.19 1.11 -10.96
N ARG A 141 -22.74 1.79 -9.90
CA ARG A 141 -23.29 3.06 -9.37
C ARG A 141 -22.19 4.11 -9.20
N ASP A 142 -22.58 5.36 -9.06
CA ASP A 142 -21.61 6.40 -8.74
C ASP A 142 -21.01 6.15 -7.35
N ILE A 143 -19.72 6.45 -7.19
CA ILE A 143 -19.03 6.38 -5.89
C ILE A 143 -18.79 7.80 -5.42
N VAL A 144 -19.32 8.14 -4.24
CA VAL A 144 -19.15 9.46 -3.62
C VAL A 144 -18.09 9.35 -2.54
N LEU A 145 -17.02 10.09 -2.73
CA LEU A 145 -15.95 10.27 -1.77
C LEU A 145 -16.09 11.66 -1.18
N PHE A 146 -15.96 11.79 0.13
CA PHE A 146 -15.80 13.09 0.75
C PHE A 146 -14.79 13.02 1.88
N ASP A 147 -13.98 14.06 1.99
CA ASP A 147 -13.14 14.22 3.17
C ASP A 147 -14.01 14.69 4.32
N GLN A 148 -13.98 13.90 5.38
CA GLN A 148 -14.70 14.16 6.62
C GLN A 148 -14.30 15.51 7.21
N ARG A 149 -15.17 16.14 8.03
CA ARG A 149 -14.85 17.43 8.66
C ARG A 149 -13.45 17.39 9.30
N GLY A 150 -12.65 18.42 9.07
CA GLY A 150 -11.29 18.50 9.61
C GLY A 150 -10.23 17.69 8.88
N THR A 151 -10.58 16.98 7.81
CA THR A 151 -9.66 16.10 7.08
C THR A 151 -9.13 16.77 5.83
N LEU A 152 -7.80 16.82 5.70
CA LEU A 152 -7.00 17.22 4.54
C LEU A 152 -7.61 18.32 3.64
N TYR A 153 -8.47 17.97 2.68
CA TYR A 153 -9.06 18.91 1.72
C TYR A 153 -10.29 19.67 2.24
N SER A 154 -10.96 19.17 3.26
CA SER A 154 -12.10 19.84 3.90
C SER A 154 -11.65 21.02 4.76
N GLU A 155 -12.46 22.08 4.79
CA GLU A 155 -12.15 23.34 5.45
C GLU A 155 -13.07 23.59 6.66
N PRO A 156 -12.52 23.89 7.85
CA PRO A 156 -11.08 23.99 8.14
C PRO A 156 -10.41 22.62 8.21
N SER A 157 -9.12 22.58 7.87
CA SER A 157 -8.29 21.37 7.97
C SER A 157 -7.58 21.31 9.32
N LEU A 158 -7.65 20.16 9.99
CA LEU A 158 -7.07 19.93 11.33
C LEU A 158 -5.69 19.25 11.25
N VAL A 159 -5.01 19.31 10.09
CA VAL A 159 -3.64 18.80 9.95
C VAL A 159 -2.70 19.53 10.92
N CYS A 160 -1.88 18.76 11.63
CA CYS A 160 -0.87 19.29 12.54
C CYS A 160 0.51 19.29 11.89
N GLU A 161 0.81 20.34 11.10
CA GLU A 161 2.14 20.57 10.52
C GLU A 161 3.27 20.53 11.56
N GLU A 162 2.98 20.96 12.79
CA GLU A 162 3.93 20.97 13.89
C GLU A 162 4.46 19.57 14.26
N GLN A 163 3.65 18.53 14.08
CA GLN A 163 4.11 17.15 14.28
C GLN A 163 4.95 16.66 13.10
N TRP A 164 4.62 17.06 11.87
CA TRP A 164 5.43 16.74 10.69
C TRP A 164 6.82 17.36 10.77
N GLU A 165 6.91 18.64 11.16
CA GLU A 165 8.19 19.32 11.40
C GLU A 165 9.01 18.65 12.51
N LEU A 166 8.34 18.13 13.54
CA LEU A 166 8.99 17.36 14.60
C LEU A 166 9.57 16.05 14.06
N VAL A 167 8.82 15.29 13.25
CA VAL A 167 9.30 14.05 12.61
C VAL A 167 10.55 14.37 11.81
N GLU A 168 10.49 15.34 10.90
CA GLU A 168 11.62 15.70 10.05
C GLU A 168 12.87 16.07 10.87
N ARG A 169 12.69 16.85 11.94
CA ARG A 169 13.79 17.30 12.81
C ARG A 169 14.42 16.15 13.60
N THR A 170 13.66 15.11 13.94
CA THR A 170 14.06 14.07 14.91
C THR A 170 14.30 12.69 14.30
N ILE A 171 14.03 12.50 13.00
CA ILE A 171 14.13 11.22 12.29
C ILE A 171 15.52 10.55 12.40
N GLU A 172 16.59 11.35 12.44
CA GLU A 172 17.98 10.88 12.61
C GLU A 172 18.45 10.88 14.08
N GLN A 173 17.59 11.28 15.01
CA GLN A 173 17.94 11.38 16.43
C GLN A 173 17.53 10.10 17.18
N GLN A 174 18.42 9.65 18.06
CA GLN A 174 18.12 8.62 19.04
C GLN A 174 17.61 9.32 20.29
N LEU A 175 16.30 9.27 20.50
CA LEU A 175 15.61 9.88 21.63
C LEU A 175 15.19 8.79 22.61
N THR A 176 15.13 9.09 23.91
CA THR A 176 14.39 8.20 24.83
C THR A 176 12.90 8.31 24.60
N TYR A 177 12.13 7.35 25.14
CA TYR A 177 10.68 7.42 25.15
C TYR A 177 10.16 8.74 25.74
N GLU A 178 10.70 9.15 26.89
CA GLU A 178 10.28 10.34 27.62
C GLU A 178 10.59 11.62 26.83
N GLU A 179 11.75 11.68 26.16
CA GLU A 179 12.12 12.80 25.30
C GLU A 179 11.22 12.89 24.07
N SER A 180 10.97 11.76 23.41
CA SER A 180 10.07 11.66 22.26
C SER A 180 8.66 12.10 22.63
N ASN A 181 8.11 11.58 23.74
CA ASN A 181 6.77 11.89 24.20
C ASN A 181 6.63 13.37 24.59
N ARG A 182 7.60 13.93 25.32
CA ARG A 182 7.62 15.37 25.64
C ARG A 182 7.60 16.25 24.39
N LEU A 183 8.45 15.93 23.39
CA LEU A 183 8.50 16.69 22.14
C LEU A 183 7.20 16.56 21.33
N SER A 184 6.60 15.37 21.32
CA SER A 184 5.29 15.14 20.70
C SER A 184 4.21 16.00 21.38
N LEU A 185 4.17 16.01 22.72
CA LEU A 185 3.23 16.82 23.48
C LEU A 185 3.39 18.33 23.21
N GLU A 186 4.63 18.82 23.06
CA GLU A 186 4.92 20.20 22.66
C GLU A 186 4.35 20.52 21.27
N ALA A 187 4.51 19.61 20.30
CA ALA A 187 3.99 19.77 18.95
C ALA A 187 2.45 19.72 18.91
N VAL A 188 1.82 18.79 19.63
CA VAL A 188 0.35 18.72 19.78
C VAL A 188 -0.19 20.00 20.41
N THR A 189 0.46 20.49 21.47
CA THR A 189 0.08 21.75 22.13
C THR A 189 0.20 22.94 21.18
N ALA A 190 1.24 22.98 20.34
CA ALA A 190 1.43 24.02 19.34
C ALA A 190 0.31 24.00 18.27
N CYS A 191 -0.02 22.81 17.76
CA CYS A 191 -1.12 22.59 16.83
C CYS A 191 -2.46 23.05 17.43
N ARG A 192 -2.78 22.60 18.65
CA ARG A 192 -4.00 23.02 19.37
C ARG A 192 -4.11 24.53 19.47
N ARG A 193 -3.05 25.20 19.92
CA ARG A 193 -3.01 26.67 20.06
C ARG A 193 -3.15 27.40 18.71
N ARG A 194 -2.67 26.81 17.61
CA ARG A 194 -2.87 27.38 16.26
C ARG A 194 -4.35 27.33 15.89
N LEU A 195 -4.98 26.17 16.01
CA LEU A 195 -6.40 25.99 15.72
C LEU A 195 -7.29 26.89 16.60
N GLU A 196 -6.93 27.10 17.87
CA GLU A 196 -7.61 28.07 18.75
C GLU A 196 -7.51 29.52 18.23
N ARG A 197 -6.33 29.94 17.77
CA ARG A 197 -6.15 31.29 17.20
C ARG A 197 -6.93 31.48 15.90
N GLU A 198 -7.10 30.40 15.15
CA GLU A 198 -7.94 30.33 13.95
C GLU A 198 -9.44 30.27 14.29
N ARG A 199 -9.78 30.19 15.59
CA ARG A 199 -11.16 30.13 16.13
C ARG A 199 -11.92 28.88 15.69
N ILE A 200 -11.22 27.77 15.52
CA ILE A 200 -11.79 26.48 15.18
C ILE A 200 -12.26 25.80 16.48
N ASP A 201 -13.53 25.40 16.53
CA ASP A 201 -14.08 24.61 17.63
C ASP A 201 -13.73 23.13 17.43
N VAL A 202 -12.56 22.72 17.93
CA VAL A 202 -12.06 21.34 17.77
C VAL A 202 -13.00 20.27 18.36
N SER A 203 -13.91 20.63 19.26
CA SER A 203 -14.92 19.73 19.81
C SER A 203 -16.08 19.44 18.83
N ALA A 204 -16.23 20.25 17.78
CA ALA A 204 -17.21 20.02 16.72
C ALA A 204 -16.77 18.94 15.72
N PHE A 205 -15.57 18.38 15.88
CA PHE A 205 -14.96 17.39 14.98
C PHE A 205 -15.05 16.00 15.61
N ASN A 206 -16.28 15.52 15.79
CA ASN A 206 -16.63 14.26 16.45
C ASN A 206 -17.55 13.39 15.57
N SER A 207 -17.81 12.15 15.96
CA SER A 207 -18.57 11.18 15.14
C SER A 207 -20.05 11.51 14.98
N VAL A 208 -20.68 12.13 15.98
CA VAL A 208 -22.11 12.52 15.91
C VAL A 208 -22.31 13.60 14.85
N GLU A 209 -21.48 14.65 14.90
CA GLU A 209 -21.54 15.73 13.94
C GLU A 209 -21.15 15.27 12.52
N ASN A 210 -20.21 14.33 12.41
CA ASN A 210 -19.81 13.73 11.14
C ASN A 210 -20.90 12.82 10.55
N ALA A 211 -21.64 12.08 11.37
CA ALA A 211 -22.77 11.27 10.91
C ALA A 211 -23.88 12.16 10.30
N ALA A 212 -24.13 13.33 10.89
CA ALA A 212 -25.05 14.32 10.35
C ALA A 212 -24.56 14.91 9.01
N ASP A 213 -23.24 15.01 8.79
CA ASP A 213 -22.69 15.41 7.49
C ASP A 213 -22.97 14.38 6.40
N VAL A 214 -22.88 13.08 6.70
CA VAL A 214 -23.23 12.01 5.75
C VAL A 214 -24.69 12.14 5.30
N ALA A 215 -25.60 12.38 6.24
CA ALA A 215 -27.01 12.60 5.94
C ALA A 215 -27.24 13.90 5.14
N ALA A 216 -26.52 14.98 5.48
CA ALA A 216 -26.57 16.23 4.74
C ALA A 216 -26.05 16.07 3.30
N LEU A 217 -24.98 15.30 3.11
CA LEU A 217 -24.40 14.98 1.80
C LEU A 217 -25.40 14.23 0.92
N ALA A 218 -26.02 13.17 1.44
CA ALA A 218 -27.01 12.39 0.69
C ALA A 218 -28.17 13.29 0.22
N ARG A 219 -28.71 14.12 1.11
CA ARG A 219 -29.82 15.03 0.81
C ARG A 219 -29.42 16.15 -0.15
N ALA A 220 -28.25 16.75 0.03
CA ALA A 220 -27.76 17.86 -0.81
C ALA A 220 -27.48 17.42 -2.25
N LEU A 221 -27.05 16.17 -2.45
CA LEU A 221 -26.85 15.56 -3.77
C LEU A 221 -28.14 14.98 -4.37
N GLY A 222 -29.26 15.01 -3.63
CA GLY A 222 -30.57 14.58 -4.11
C GLY A 222 -30.78 13.06 -4.12
N TYR A 223 -30.04 12.32 -3.31
CA TYR A 223 -30.21 10.87 -3.17
C TYR A 223 -31.31 10.54 -2.15
N GLU A 224 -32.24 9.66 -2.53
CA GLU A 224 -33.27 9.15 -1.63
C GLU A 224 -32.67 8.20 -0.58
N GLN A 225 -31.81 7.29 -1.04
CA GLN A 225 -31.03 6.41 -0.19
C GLN A 225 -29.63 6.22 -0.77
N ILE A 226 -28.67 5.91 0.11
CA ILE A 226 -27.28 5.63 -0.23
C ILE A 226 -26.88 4.23 0.27
N ASN A 227 -25.87 3.65 -0.36
CA ASN A 227 -25.13 2.52 0.20
C ASN A 227 -23.91 3.11 0.91
N LEU A 228 -23.72 2.80 2.19
CA LEU A 228 -22.63 3.36 2.98
C LEU A 228 -21.55 2.30 3.20
N TYR A 229 -20.33 2.58 2.77
CA TYR A 229 -19.16 1.75 3.04
C TYR A 229 -18.25 2.48 4.03
N GLY A 230 -17.89 1.82 5.12
CA GLY A 230 -16.93 2.32 6.08
C GLY A 230 -15.77 1.35 6.26
N VAL A 231 -14.57 1.89 6.44
CA VAL A 231 -13.39 1.11 6.85
C VAL A 231 -12.84 1.61 8.18
N SER A 232 -12.47 0.72 9.10
CA SER A 232 -11.85 1.09 10.37
C SER A 232 -12.72 2.08 11.16
N TYR A 233 -12.23 3.24 11.60
CA TYR A 233 -13.09 4.31 12.15
C TYR A 233 -14.31 4.66 11.27
N GLY A 234 -14.21 4.56 9.94
CA GLY A 234 -15.35 4.73 9.05
C GLY A 234 -16.50 3.75 9.34
N THR A 235 -16.23 2.58 9.94
CA THR A 235 -17.26 1.65 10.43
C THR A 235 -17.91 2.11 11.72
N LEU A 236 -17.17 2.78 12.61
CA LEU A 236 -17.72 3.44 13.80
C LEU A 236 -18.64 4.59 13.36
N LEU A 237 -18.16 5.44 12.46
CA LEU A 237 -18.96 6.50 11.85
C LEU A 237 -20.21 5.94 11.15
N ALA A 238 -20.10 4.86 10.38
CA ALA A 238 -21.25 4.22 9.76
C ALA A 238 -22.28 3.71 10.79
N GLN A 239 -21.82 3.18 11.93
CA GLN A 239 -22.69 2.82 13.06
C GLN A 239 -23.43 4.04 13.62
N HIS A 240 -22.78 5.21 13.76
CA HIS A 240 -23.47 6.46 14.12
C HIS A 240 -24.52 6.86 13.09
N VAL A 241 -24.23 6.77 11.79
CA VAL A 241 -25.24 7.04 10.74
C VAL A 241 -26.42 6.06 10.83
N MET A 242 -26.16 4.77 11.10
CA MET A 242 -27.22 3.77 11.30
C MET A 242 -28.11 4.09 12.50
N ARG A 243 -27.54 4.65 13.57
CA ARG A 243 -28.27 5.04 14.78
C ARG A 243 -29.08 6.31 14.58
N ASP A 244 -28.45 7.34 14.03
CA ASP A 244 -28.96 8.71 14.10
C ASP A 244 -29.68 9.13 12.80
N HIS A 245 -29.32 8.52 11.67
CA HIS A 245 -29.85 8.84 10.34
C HIS A 245 -30.13 7.58 9.49
N PRO A 246 -30.87 6.57 10.00
CA PRO A 246 -31.17 5.36 9.24
C PRO A 246 -32.02 5.62 7.99
N ASP A 247 -32.73 6.75 7.92
CA ASP A 247 -33.61 7.12 6.81
C ASP A 247 -32.89 7.24 5.46
N VAL A 248 -31.61 7.62 5.49
CA VAL A 248 -30.81 7.79 4.26
C VAL A 248 -30.17 6.48 3.79
N LEU A 249 -30.26 5.38 4.53
CA LEU A 249 -29.51 4.15 4.26
C LEU A 249 -30.34 3.12 3.51
N ARG A 250 -29.79 2.62 2.39
CA ARG A 250 -30.26 1.42 1.69
C ARG A 250 -29.58 0.16 2.23
N SER A 251 -28.26 0.23 2.43
CA SER A 251 -27.44 -0.85 2.97
C SER A 251 -26.13 -0.30 3.51
N VAL A 252 -25.49 -1.03 4.43
CA VAL A 252 -24.22 -0.65 5.05
C VAL A 252 -23.18 -1.76 4.84
N VAL A 253 -21.93 -1.37 4.61
CA VAL A 253 -20.78 -2.26 4.57
C VAL A 253 -19.78 -1.78 5.61
N LEU A 254 -19.44 -2.66 6.55
CA LEU A 254 -18.47 -2.43 7.60
C LEU A 254 -17.24 -3.31 7.33
N ASP A 255 -16.13 -2.72 6.91
CA ASP A 255 -14.87 -3.43 6.65
C ASP A 255 -13.82 -3.07 7.72
N ALA A 256 -13.14 -4.08 8.28
CA ALA A 256 -12.18 -3.89 9.38
C ALA A 256 -12.80 -3.16 10.60
N VAL A 257 -13.81 -3.79 11.19
CA VAL A 257 -14.80 -3.17 12.08
C VAL A 257 -14.25 -2.66 13.42
N VAL A 258 -14.61 -1.42 13.78
CA VAL A 258 -14.51 -0.83 15.13
C VAL A 258 -15.91 -0.80 15.74
N PRO A 259 -16.23 -1.60 16.78
CA PRO A 259 -17.53 -1.56 17.43
C PRO A 259 -17.68 -0.29 18.27
N ALA A 260 -18.86 0.34 18.24
CA ALA A 260 -19.13 1.49 19.12
C ALA A 260 -18.98 1.15 20.62
N SER A 261 -19.27 -0.09 21.00
CA SER A 261 -19.24 -0.53 22.40
C SER A 261 -17.89 -1.04 22.90
N VAL A 262 -16.81 -0.82 22.15
CA VAL A 262 -15.47 -1.30 22.50
C VAL A 262 -14.51 -0.14 22.37
N ASN A 263 -13.87 0.23 23.48
CA ASN A 263 -12.77 1.18 23.47
C ASN A 263 -11.55 0.52 22.81
N TYR A 264 -11.35 0.80 21.52
CA TYR A 264 -10.32 0.14 20.73
C TYR A 264 -8.90 0.52 21.16
N LEU A 265 -8.69 1.66 21.84
CA LEU A 265 -7.39 2.03 22.39
C LEU A 265 -6.93 1.00 23.42
N THR A 266 -7.80 0.67 24.37
CA THR A 266 -7.49 -0.30 25.43
C THR A 266 -7.32 -1.72 24.90
N GLU A 267 -8.09 -2.12 23.88
CA GLU A 267 -7.97 -3.44 23.24
C GLU A 267 -6.77 -3.55 22.27
N GLY A 268 -6.23 -2.43 21.80
CA GLY A 268 -5.16 -2.37 20.80
C GLY A 268 -3.97 -3.31 21.06
N PRO A 269 -3.36 -3.32 22.27
CA PRO A 269 -2.25 -4.21 22.59
C PRO A 269 -2.59 -5.71 22.44
N ARG A 270 -3.84 -6.09 22.77
CA ARG A 270 -4.32 -7.47 22.63
C ARG A 270 -4.55 -7.83 21.17
N SER A 271 -5.15 -6.91 20.39
CA SER A 271 -5.30 -7.08 18.93
C SER A 271 -3.94 -7.25 18.24
N GLN A 272 -2.95 -6.46 18.63
CA GLN A 272 -1.59 -6.54 18.12
C GLN A 272 -0.91 -7.86 18.48
N ASP A 273 -1.02 -8.32 19.73
CA ASP A 273 -0.41 -9.60 20.14
C ASP A 273 -1.03 -10.80 19.41
N ARG A 274 -2.35 -10.76 19.23
CA ARG A 274 -3.09 -11.78 18.47
C ARG A 274 -2.57 -11.94 17.05
N VAL A 275 -2.35 -10.83 16.32
CA VAL A 275 -1.92 -10.93 14.91
C VAL A 275 -0.51 -11.52 14.77
N TYR A 276 0.39 -11.26 15.72
CA TYR A 276 1.71 -11.92 15.75
C TYR A 276 1.57 -13.43 15.92
N THR A 277 0.67 -13.86 16.81
CA THR A 277 0.36 -15.29 16.99
C THR A 277 -0.20 -15.91 15.71
N GLU A 278 -1.17 -15.25 15.05
CA GLU A 278 -1.69 -15.70 13.75
C GLU A 278 -0.59 -15.85 12.69
N LEU A 279 0.34 -14.89 12.62
CA LEU A 279 1.46 -14.90 11.70
C LEU A 279 2.38 -16.11 11.96
N PHE A 280 2.74 -16.36 13.21
CA PHE A 280 3.62 -17.47 13.57
C PHE A 280 2.96 -18.82 13.32
N ASP A 281 1.68 -18.97 13.68
CA ASP A 281 0.91 -20.19 13.46
C ASP A 281 0.74 -20.47 11.96
N ALA A 282 0.44 -19.44 11.16
CA ALA A 282 0.35 -19.57 9.71
C ALA A 282 1.70 -19.96 9.09
N CYS A 283 2.81 -19.36 9.53
CA CYS A 283 4.14 -19.73 9.03
C CYS A 283 4.52 -21.16 9.45
N ALA A 284 4.16 -21.58 10.66
CA ALA A 284 4.40 -22.95 11.13
C ALA A 284 3.58 -23.99 10.36
N ALA A 285 2.36 -23.64 9.94
CA ALA A 285 1.50 -24.48 9.10
C ALA A 285 2.00 -24.58 7.64
N ASP A 286 2.59 -23.51 7.10
CA ASP A 286 3.19 -23.52 5.77
C ASP A 286 4.56 -24.23 5.75
N THR A 287 4.71 -25.25 4.91
CA THR A 287 5.95 -26.06 4.89
C THR A 287 7.16 -25.28 4.37
N GLY A 288 6.96 -24.34 3.43
CA GLY A 288 8.04 -23.49 2.92
C GLY A 288 8.52 -22.48 3.94
N CYS A 289 7.58 -21.79 4.60
CA CYS A 289 7.82 -20.82 5.66
C CYS A 289 8.48 -21.47 6.87
N ARG A 290 7.89 -22.53 7.42
CA ARG A 290 8.46 -23.28 8.55
C ARG A 290 9.88 -23.76 8.29
N SER A 291 10.17 -24.27 7.08
CA SER A 291 11.51 -24.73 6.74
C SER A 291 12.52 -23.59 6.61
N ALA A 292 12.08 -22.41 6.18
CA ALA A 292 12.92 -21.23 6.01
C ALA A 292 13.12 -20.46 7.32
N TYR A 293 12.10 -20.43 8.17
CA TYR A 293 12.00 -19.60 9.37
C TYR A 293 11.54 -20.40 10.61
N PRO A 294 12.26 -21.46 11.02
CA PRO A 294 11.79 -22.42 12.03
C PRO A 294 11.61 -21.84 13.44
N ASN A 295 12.22 -20.70 13.76
CA ASN A 295 12.19 -20.07 15.09
C ASN A 295 11.72 -18.60 15.01
N LEU A 296 10.76 -18.31 14.13
CA LEU A 296 10.42 -16.94 13.74
C LEU A 296 10.09 -16.01 14.93
N GLU A 297 9.30 -16.48 15.90
CA GLU A 297 8.96 -15.71 17.10
C GLU A 297 10.21 -15.35 17.92
N GLN A 298 11.08 -16.34 18.18
CA GLN A 298 12.33 -16.11 18.90
C GLN A 298 13.26 -15.16 18.15
N SER A 299 13.29 -15.24 16.81
CA SER A 299 14.04 -14.32 15.96
C SER A 299 13.55 -12.88 16.11
N LEU A 300 12.22 -12.66 16.12
CA LEU A 300 11.63 -11.34 16.33
C LEU A 300 12.08 -10.74 17.67
N VAL A 301 11.88 -11.49 18.78
CA VAL A 301 12.24 -11.03 20.13
C VAL A 301 13.74 -10.68 20.19
N THR A 302 14.59 -11.54 19.62
CA THR A 302 16.05 -11.32 19.60
C THR A 302 16.43 -10.05 18.82
N VAL A 303 15.76 -9.78 17.71
CA VAL A 303 15.99 -8.57 16.90
C VAL A 303 15.56 -7.32 17.68
N ILE A 304 14.38 -7.32 18.30
CA ILE A 304 13.89 -6.21 19.11
C ILE A 304 14.88 -5.89 20.24
N GLU A 305 15.26 -6.89 21.03
CA GLU A 305 16.19 -6.70 22.15
C GLU A 305 17.58 -6.23 21.73
N ARG A 306 18.04 -6.65 20.55
CA ARG A 306 19.32 -6.18 19.99
C ARG A 306 19.20 -4.73 19.55
N LEU A 307 18.16 -4.38 18.78
CA LEU A 307 17.96 -3.02 18.26
C LEU A 307 17.66 -2.00 19.37
N ASN A 308 17.01 -2.40 20.47
CA ASN A 308 16.85 -1.54 21.64
C ASN A 308 18.17 -1.25 22.37
N ARG A 309 19.20 -2.09 22.22
CA ARG A 309 20.55 -1.85 22.76
C ARG A 309 21.44 -1.08 21.78
N GLU A 310 21.37 -1.43 20.51
CA GLU A 310 22.16 -0.83 19.44
C GLU A 310 21.25 -0.58 18.22
N PRO A 311 20.61 0.60 18.14
CA PRO A 311 19.72 0.93 17.04
C PRO A 311 20.43 0.94 15.69
N ALA A 312 19.73 0.47 14.66
CA ALA A 312 20.22 0.51 13.28
C ALA A 312 20.05 1.91 12.67
N ARG A 313 20.82 2.17 11.61
CA ARG A 313 20.69 3.35 10.76
C ARG A 313 20.20 2.90 9.39
N VAL A 314 19.00 3.32 9.02
CA VAL A 314 18.35 2.92 7.77
C VAL A 314 18.22 4.14 6.86
N PRO A 315 18.83 4.14 5.66
CA PRO A 315 18.64 5.21 4.71
C PRO A 315 17.21 5.17 4.18
N ILE A 316 16.50 6.29 4.31
CA ILE A 316 15.14 6.48 3.81
C ILE A 316 15.06 7.79 3.04
N THR A 317 14.34 7.80 1.92
CA THR A 317 14.24 8.96 1.03
C THR A 317 12.80 9.46 1.00
N ASP A 318 12.61 10.73 1.32
CA ASP A 318 11.35 11.41 1.09
C ASP A 318 11.15 11.59 -0.43
N ASN A 319 10.09 10.98 -0.95
CA ASN A 319 9.75 10.97 -2.37
C ASN A 319 9.20 12.32 -2.87
N GLU A 320 8.75 13.20 -1.98
CA GLU A 320 8.29 14.54 -2.33
C GLU A 320 9.47 15.52 -2.46
N THR A 321 10.39 15.49 -1.48
CA THR A 321 11.52 16.43 -1.43
C THR A 321 12.80 15.90 -2.06
N GLY A 322 12.92 14.58 -2.25
CA GLY A 322 14.13 13.90 -2.68
C GLY A 322 15.22 13.81 -1.60
N LYS A 323 14.95 14.29 -0.38
CA LYS A 323 15.92 14.30 0.72
C LYS A 323 16.05 12.91 1.33
N THR A 324 17.28 12.49 1.58
CA THR A 324 17.58 11.19 2.21
C THR A 324 18.04 11.40 3.65
N TYR A 325 17.48 10.62 4.57
CA TYR A 325 17.75 10.62 6.00
C TYR A 325 18.32 9.26 6.43
N ASN A 326 19.23 9.25 7.38
CA ASN A 326 19.70 8.04 8.06
C ASN A 326 18.88 7.80 9.33
N ALA A 327 17.65 7.31 9.14
CA ALA A 327 16.69 7.11 10.20
C ALA A 327 17.18 6.14 11.27
N VAL A 328 16.90 6.45 12.53
CA VAL A 328 17.19 5.58 13.67
C VAL A 328 16.09 4.53 13.78
N LEU A 329 16.45 3.25 13.65
CA LEU A 329 15.55 2.12 13.84
C LEU A 329 15.96 1.32 15.09
N ASP A 330 15.30 1.59 16.21
CA ASP A 330 15.39 0.78 17.43
C ASP A 330 14.42 -0.41 17.38
N GLY A 331 14.39 -1.21 18.44
CA GLY A 331 13.57 -2.43 18.51
C GLY A 331 12.09 -2.13 18.62
N ASP A 332 11.73 -1.10 19.39
CA ASP A 332 10.34 -0.64 19.53
C ASP A 332 9.83 -0.15 18.16
N SER A 333 10.60 0.71 17.46
CA SER A 333 10.29 1.17 16.11
C SER A 333 10.22 0.01 15.12
N PHE A 334 11.08 -1.00 15.22
CA PHE A 334 11.00 -2.20 14.37
C PHE A 334 9.69 -2.96 14.59
N ALA A 335 9.25 -3.14 15.83
CA ALA A 335 7.97 -3.77 16.15
C ALA A 335 6.77 -2.93 15.66
N SER A 336 6.81 -1.60 15.80
CA SER A 336 5.79 -0.69 15.28
C SER A 336 5.72 -0.75 13.75
N VAL A 337 6.87 -0.84 13.06
CA VAL A 337 6.92 -0.95 11.60
C VAL A 337 6.33 -2.28 11.13
N LEU A 338 6.65 -3.39 11.80
CA LEU A 338 6.02 -4.67 11.47
C LEU A 338 4.50 -4.64 11.69
N PHE A 339 4.04 -4.01 12.79
CA PHE A 339 2.63 -3.76 13.04
C PHE A 339 1.98 -2.96 11.89
N GLN A 340 2.60 -1.86 11.46
CA GLN A 340 2.07 -1.04 10.36
C GLN A 340 2.06 -1.78 9.03
N ILE A 341 3.09 -2.58 8.75
CA ILE A 341 3.15 -3.36 7.52
C ILE A 341 2.06 -4.46 7.48
N MET A 342 1.61 -4.97 8.63
CA MET A 342 0.49 -5.93 8.71
C MET A 342 -0.86 -5.34 8.33
N TYR A 343 -1.00 -4.01 8.27
CA TYR A 343 -2.20 -3.39 7.68
C TYR A 343 -2.33 -3.76 6.21
N SER A 344 -1.21 -3.89 5.49
CA SER A 344 -1.22 -4.18 4.06
C SER A 344 -1.21 -5.68 3.78
N SER A 345 -2.28 -6.16 3.13
CA SER A 345 -2.41 -7.58 2.76
C SER A 345 -1.25 -8.07 1.88
N ASP A 346 -0.75 -7.22 0.99
CA ASP A 346 0.37 -7.51 0.08
C ASP A 346 1.71 -7.76 0.80
N PHE A 347 1.87 -7.24 2.01
CA PHE A 347 3.14 -7.35 2.76
C PHE A 347 3.17 -8.46 3.79
N ILE A 348 2.02 -8.95 4.25
CA ILE A 348 1.96 -10.06 5.22
C ILE A 348 2.85 -11.24 4.79
N PRO A 349 2.86 -11.68 3.51
CA PRO A 349 3.73 -12.75 3.05
C PRO A 349 5.24 -12.49 3.23
N ALA A 350 5.67 -11.23 3.29
CA ALA A 350 7.06 -10.83 3.39
C ALA A 350 7.57 -10.74 4.83
N ILE A 351 6.69 -10.66 5.84
CA ILE A 351 7.08 -10.39 7.23
C ILE A 351 8.06 -11.44 7.80
N PRO A 352 7.87 -12.76 7.61
CA PRO A 352 8.85 -13.75 8.08
C PRO A 352 10.25 -13.50 7.52
N ARG A 353 10.33 -13.08 6.25
CA ARG A 353 11.58 -12.73 5.60
C ARG A 353 12.18 -11.44 6.15
N ILE A 354 11.36 -10.41 6.42
CA ILE A 354 11.82 -9.14 7.02
C ILE A 354 12.46 -9.41 8.40
N ILE A 355 11.83 -10.25 9.22
CA ILE A 355 12.37 -10.64 10.52
C ILE A 355 13.71 -11.38 10.36
N ASP A 356 13.78 -12.36 9.43
CA ASP A 356 15.02 -13.09 9.14
C ASP A 356 16.15 -12.18 8.62
N ASP A 357 15.85 -11.25 7.71
CA ASP A 357 16.81 -10.25 7.22
C ASP A 357 17.33 -9.36 8.35
N ALA A 358 16.45 -8.94 9.26
CA ALA A 358 16.84 -8.17 10.43
C ALA A 358 17.80 -8.95 11.34
N THR A 359 17.68 -10.29 11.47
CA THR A 359 18.67 -11.07 12.26
C THR A 359 20.11 -10.90 11.74
N ARG A 360 20.27 -10.62 10.44
CA ARG A 360 21.54 -10.39 9.74
C ARG A 360 21.89 -8.91 9.54
N ASN A 361 21.19 -7.99 10.20
CA ASN A 361 21.31 -6.54 10.04
C ASN A 361 21.06 -6.05 8.59
N ASP A 362 20.19 -6.74 7.84
CA ASP A 362 19.77 -6.33 6.51
C ASP A 362 18.43 -5.59 6.58
N PHE A 363 18.45 -4.27 6.40
CA PHE A 363 17.27 -3.41 6.48
C PHE A 363 16.91 -2.78 5.13
N ARG A 364 17.45 -3.30 4.01
CA ARG A 364 17.31 -2.68 2.69
C ARG A 364 15.85 -2.57 2.24
N VAL A 365 15.05 -3.60 2.47
CA VAL A 365 13.61 -3.57 2.16
C VAL A 365 12.88 -2.59 3.06
N LEU A 366 13.19 -2.58 4.36
CA LEU A 366 12.62 -1.58 5.28
C LEU A 366 12.99 -0.15 4.89
N GLY A 367 14.17 0.09 4.32
CA GLY A 367 14.54 1.40 3.76
C GLY A 367 13.65 1.87 2.60
N GLN A 368 12.92 0.97 1.94
CA GLN A 368 11.92 1.30 0.91
C GLN A 368 10.49 1.42 1.47
N VAL A 369 10.21 0.75 2.58
CA VAL A 369 8.87 0.74 3.20
C VAL A 369 8.70 1.88 4.20
N LEU A 370 9.72 2.16 5.03
CA LEU A 370 9.70 3.22 6.04
C LEU A 370 9.31 4.61 5.49
N PRO A 371 9.83 5.08 4.32
CA PRO A 371 9.40 6.37 3.79
C PRO A 371 7.89 6.50 3.58
N LEU A 372 7.21 5.41 3.25
CA LEU A 372 5.77 5.39 2.98
C LEU A 372 4.93 5.52 4.25
N ILE A 373 5.52 5.20 5.40
CA ILE A 373 4.89 5.38 6.72
C ILE A 373 5.25 6.77 7.27
N VAL A 374 6.53 7.12 7.23
CA VAL A 374 7.07 8.29 7.93
C VAL A 374 6.70 9.61 7.23
N PHE A 375 6.53 9.59 5.90
CA PHE A 375 6.23 10.79 5.12
C PHE A 375 4.80 10.80 4.54
N ASP A 376 3.89 9.95 5.04
CA ASP A 376 2.50 9.99 4.61
C ASP A 376 1.80 11.25 5.11
N ARG A 377 1.34 12.12 4.21
CA ARG A 377 0.67 13.40 4.54
C ARG A 377 -0.84 13.34 4.42
N THR A 378 -1.42 12.16 4.22
CA THR A 378 -2.85 11.98 3.97
C THR A 378 -3.69 11.90 5.26
N PHE A 379 -3.09 12.27 6.40
CA PHE A 379 -3.67 12.10 7.74
C PHE A 379 -3.74 13.41 8.54
N SER A 380 -4.90 13.68 9.11
CA SER A 380 -5.21 14.85 9.95
C SER A 380 -5.20 14.47 11.44
N LEU A 381 -4.04 14.65 12.09
CA LEU A 381 -3.88 14.33 13.52
C LEU A 381 -4.80 15.14 14.44
N GLY A 382 -5.17 16.37 14.08
CA GLY A 382 -6.11 17.13 14.88
C GLY A 382 -7.53 16.55 14.82
N MET A 383 -7.97 16.06 13.65
CA MET A 383 -9.24 15.33 13.54
C MET A 383 -9.19 14.04 14.35
N HIS A 384 -8.08 13.31 14.28
CA HIS A 384 -7.86 12.11 15.07
C HIS A 384 -8.02 12.35 16.58
N TYR A 385 -7.31 13.35 17.13
CA TYR A 385 -7.45 13.68 18.55
C TYR A 385 -8.83 14.22 18.90
N SER A 386 -9.48 14.97 18.01
CA SER A 386 -10.81 15.51 18.29
C SER A 386 -11.85 14.43 18.51
N VAL A 387 -11.86 13.40 17.66
CA VAL A 387 -12.79 12.27 17.80
C VAL A 387 -12.40 11.39 18.98
N ILE A 388 -11.17 10.88 18.99
CA ILE A 388 -10.76 9.86 19.96
C ILE A 388 -10.79 10.41 21.39
N CYS A 389 -10.41 11.68 21.59
CA CYS A 389 -10.46 12.27 22.92
C CYS A 389 -11.88 12.62 23.39
N ALA A 390 -12.85 12.73 22.48
CA ALA A 390 -14.25 12.99 22.83
C ALA A 390 -15.01 11.70 23.15
N GLU A 391 -14.61 10.57 22.55
CA GLU A 391 -15.36 9.31 22.56
C GLU A 391 -14.63 8.19 23.34
N ASP A 392 -13.30 8.07 23.20
CA ASP A 392 -12.55 6.89 23.64
C ASP A 392 -11.49 7.19 24.73
N ALA A 393 -11.45 8.40 25.30
CA ALA A 393 -10.43 8.80 26.28
C ALA A 393 -10.88 8.73 27.75
N ASP A 394 -11.92 7.95 28.04
CA ASP A 394 -12.53 7.77 29.36
C ASP A 394 -12.00 6.53 30.12
N PHE A 395 -10.73 6.18 29.91
CA PHE A 395 -10.09 5.00 30.49
C PHE A 395 -8.90 5.35 31.39
N THR A 396 -8.44 4.37 32.15
CA THR A 396 -7.14 4.32 32.82
C THR A 396 -6.23 3.30 32.14
N PRO A 397 -4.90 3.50 32.07
CA PRO A 397 -3.99 2.53 31.45
C PRO A 397 -4.10 1.11 32.04
N GLU A 398 -4.59 0.98 33.28
CA GLU A 398 -4.88 -0.28 33.95
C GLU A 398 -6.09 -1.04 33.38
N ASP A 399 -6.99 -0.38 32.65
CA ASP A 399 -8.16 -0.99 32.03
C ASP A 399 -7.81 -1.88 30.82
N ALA A 400 -6.61 -1.70 30.24
CA ALA A 400 -6.15 -2.50 29.13
C ALA A 400 -5.97 -3.99 29.50
N PRO A 401 -6.57 -4.94 28.76
CA PRO A 401 -6.50 -6.37 29.05
C PRO A 401 -5.14 -6.95 28.62
N LEU A 402 -4.09 -6.68 29.41
CA LEU A 402 -2.71 -7.08 29.12
C LEU A 402 -2.34 -8.50 29.61
N GLU A 403 -3.28 -9.24 30.21
CA GLU A 403 -3.01 -10.63 30.63
C GLU A 403 -2.76 -11.52 29.41
N GLY A 404 -1.61 -12.20 29.39
CA GLY A 404 -1.22 -13.09 28.29
C GLY A 404 -0.59 -12.37 27.08
N VAL A 405 -0.56 -11.03 27.07
CA VAL A 405 0.10 -10.24 26.02
C VAL A 405 1.63 -10.31 26.16
N ARG A 406 2.37 -10.43 25.05
CA ARG A 406 3.84 -10.47 25.07
C ARG A 406 4.44 -9.24 25.78
N PRO A 407 5.50 -9.39 26.60
CA PRO A 407 6.01 -8.29 27.44
C PRO A 407 6.38 -7.00 26.71
N PHE A 408 6.95 -7.09 25.49
CA PHE A 408 7.32 -5.90 24.73
C PHE A 408 6.08 -5.13 24.22
N ILE A 409 5.02 -5.85 23.83
CA ILE A 409 3.74 -5.25 23.40
C ILE A 409 3.01 -4.67 24.60
N ALA A 410 2.99 -5.37 25.74
CA ALA A 410 2.33 -4.87 26.95
C ALA A 410 3.00 -3.59 27.50
N LEU A 411 4.34 -3.50 27.41
CA LEU A 411 5.07 -2.30 27.82
C LEU A 411 4.79 -1.12 26.89
N ASP A 412 4.88 -1.35 25.57
CA ASP A 412 4.61 -0.33 24.55
C ASP A 412 3.14 0.13 24.59
N GLY A 413 2.21 -0.80 24.74
CA GLY A 413 0.78 -0.53 24.90
C GLY A 413 0.49 0.38 26.09
N ARG A 414 1.03 0.08 27.29
CA ARG A 414 0.84 0.94 28.47
C ARG A 414 1.37 2.36 28.25
N ARG A 415 2.59 2.47 27.70
CA ARG A 415 3.20 3.76 27.37
C ARG A 415 2.37 4.55 26.35
N SER A 416 1.93 3.88 25.30
CA SER A 416 1.09 4.46 24.26
C SER A 416 -0.21 5.02 24.83
N LEU A 417 -0.88 4.26 25.72
CA LEU A 417 -2.09 4.66 26.42
C LEU A 417 -1.87 5.88 27.34
N GLU A 418 -0.82 5.86 28.17
CA GLU A 418 -0.43 6.98 29.04
C GLU A 418 -0.17 8.25 28.23
N GLY A 419 0.68 8.16 27.20
CA GLY A 419 0.98 9.30 26.33
C GLY A 419 -0.24 9.79 25.56
N TYR A 420 -1.21 8.92 25.26
CA TYR A 420 -2.44 9.31 24.60
C TYR A 420 -3.33 10.15 25.51
N LEU A 421 -3.49 9.74 26.78
CA LEU A 421 -4.23 10.52 27.78
C LEU A 421 -3.59 11.89 28.02
N GLU A 422 -2.26 11.98 28.04
CA GLU A 422 -1.54 13.26 28.12
C GLU A 422 -1.86 14.19 26.92
N ARG A 423 -1.93 13.63 25.71
CA ARG A 423 -2.30 14.37 24.50
C ARG A 423 -3.75 14.83 24.56
N CYS A 424 -4.68 13.99 25.02
CA CYS A 424 -6.07 14.39 25.22
C CYS A 424 -6.22 15.50 26.27
N ALA A 425 -5.44 15.46 27.34
CA ALA A 425 -5.44 16.49 28.39
C ALA A 425 -4.98 17.87 27.90
N VAL A 426 -4.14 17.94 26.86
CA VAL A 426 -3.77 19.21 26.19
C VAL A 426 -4.67 19.56 25.01
N TRP A 427 -5.27 18.57 24.35
CA TRP A 427 -6.19 18.77 23.22
C TRP A 427 -7.51 19.40 23.69
N GLN A 428 -8.04 18.93 24.82
CA GLN A 428 -9.20 19.47 25.53
C GLN A 428 -10.44 19.63 24.66
N VAL A 429 -11.04 18.50 24.29
CA VAL A 429 -12.37 18.46 23.66
C VAL A 429 -13.47 18.18 24.67
N GLU A 430 -14.68 18.53 24.27
CA GLU A 430 -15.91 18.15 24.97
C GLU A 430 -16.13 16.64 24.82
N LEU A 431 -16.31 15.94 25.94
CA LEU A 431 -16.66 14.51 25.92
C LEU A 431 -18.08 14.34 25.38
N LEU A 432 -18.29 13.32 24.58
CA LEU A 432 -19.63 12.93 24.16
C LEU A 432 -20.35 12.19 25.29
N GLU A 433 -21.68 12.21 25.21
CA GLU A 433 -22.53 11.52 26.17
C GLU A 433 -22.43 10.00 25.99
N PRO A 434 -22.52 9.18 27.07
CA PRO A 434 -22.26 7.73 27.01
C PRO A 434 -23.10 6.91 26.02
N PHE A 435 -24.19 7.47 25.48
CA PHE A 435 -24.98 6.80 24.45
C PHE A 435 -24.17 6.56 23.16
N VAL A 436 -23.09 7.32 22.94
CA VAL A 436 -22.26 7.16 21.75
C VAL A 436 -21.63 5.77 21.66
N ASP A 437 -21.35 5.17 22.81
CA ASP A 437 -20.72 3.85 22.96
C ASP A 437 -21.73 2.71 23.10
N GLU A 438 -23.03 3.00 23.03
CA GLU A 438 -24.05 1.95 23.08
C GLU A 438 -24.05 1.09 21.79
N PRO A 439 -24.18 -0.25 21.89
CA PRO A 439 -24.32 -1.10 20.71
C PRO A 439 -25.44 -0.65 19.78
N VAL A 440 -25.16 -0.51 18.49
CA VAL A 440 -26.15 -0.06 17.50
C VAL A 440 -27.10 -1.19 17.13
N VAL A 441 -28.40 -0.97 17.30
CA VAL A 441 -29.46 -1.88 16.86
C VAL A 441 -30.05 -1.38 15.55
N SER A 442 -30.08 -2.22 14.51
CA SER A 442 -30.59 -1.82 13.19
C SER A 442 -31.16 -3.00 12.40
N ASP A 443 -32.09 -2.69 11.49
CA ASP A 443 -32.62 -3.58 10.46
C ASP A 443 -32.15 -3.25 9.04
N VAL A 444 -31.32 -2.21 8.90
CA VAL A 444 -30.61 -1.92 7.65
C VAL A 444 -29.75 -3.14 7.29
N PRO A 445 -29.84 -3.68 6.06
CA PRO A 445 -28.98 -4.77 5.63
C PRO A 445 -27.51 -4.38 5.73
N THR A 446 -26.71 -5.24 6.37
CA THR A 446 -25.30 -4.97 6.65
C THR A 446 -24.40 -6.11 6.18
N LEU A 447 -23.34 -5.76 5.46
CA LEU A 447 -22.22 -6.63 5.15
C LEU A 447 -21.05 -6.31 6.09
N ILE A 448 -20.54 -7.31 6.79
CA ILE A 448 -19.41 -7.19 7.73
C ILE A 448 -18.23 -7.99 7.17
N LEU A 449 -17.12 -7.31 6.95
CA LEU A 449 -15.90 -7.86 6.37
C LEU A 449 -14.74 -7.70 7.38
N SER A 450 -13.89 -8.72 7.47
CA SER A 450 -12.71 -8.66 8.36
C SER A 450 -11.54 -9.45 7.78
N GLY A 451 -10.32 -8.93 7.93
CA GLY A 451 -9.12 -9.69 7.63
C GLY A 451 -8.70 -10.56 8.82
N ARG A 452 -8.30 -11.81 8.56
CA ARG A 452 -7.75 -12.70 9.60
C ARG A 452 -6.51 -12.06 10.26
N PHE A 453 -5.69 -11.39 9.47
CA PHE A 453 -4.44 -10.77 9.88
C PHE A 453 -4.60 -9.26 10.17
N ASP A 454 -5.82 -8.78 10.38
CA ASP A 454 -6.03 -7.39 10.79
C ASP A 454 -5.32 -7.13 12.15
N PRO A 455 -4.32 -6.24 12.20
CA PRO A 455 -3.52 -6.04 13.40
C PRO A 455 -4.25 -5.20 14.46
N ILE A 456 -5.33 -4.49 14.11
CA ILE A 456 -5.97 -3.48 14.97
C ILE A 456 -7.45 -3.81 15.25
N THR A 457 -8.20 -4.24 14.23
CA THR A 457 -9.64 -4.51 14.31
C THR A 457 -9.90 -5.99 14.01
N PRO A 458 -9.66 -6.88 15.00
CA PRO A 458 -9.72 -8.32 14.78
C PRO A 458 -11.12 -8.78 14.38
N PRO A 459 -11.28 -9.94 13.71
CA PRO A 459 -12.59 -10.44 13.28
C PRO A 459 -13.65 -10.52 14.38
N ALA A 460 -13.23 -10.74 15.63
CA ALA A 460 -14.10 -10.75 16.79
C ALA A 460 -14.90 -9.44 16.99
N PHE A 461 -14.38 -8.30 16.51
CA PHE A 461 -15.09 -7.02 16.54
C PHE A 461 -16.29 -7.01 15.59
N GLY A 462 -16.15 -7.62 14.40
CA GLY A 462 -17.26 -7.85 13.49
C GLY A 462 -18.37 -8.69 14.13
N ASP A 463 -18.00 -9.74 14.89
CA ASP A 463 -18.95 -10.57 15.63
C ASP A 463 -19.67 -9.82 16.76
N VAL A 464 -19.04 -8.80 17.37
CA VAL A 464 -19.68 -7.94 18.38
C VAL A 464 -20.79 -7.13 17.74
N VAL A 465 -20.49 -6.44 16.64
CA VAL A 465 -21.46 -5.60 15.91
C VAL A 465 -22.59 -6.43 15.33
N ALA A 466 -22.29 -7.62 14.76
CA ALA A 466 -23.30 -8.48 14.14
C ALA A 466 -24.43 -8.91 15.10
N ARG A 467 -24.19 -8.95 16.42
CA ARG A 467 -25.19 -9.42 17.42
C ARG A 467 -26.42 -8.53 17.53
N THR A 468 -26.30 -7.25 17.19
CA THR A 468 -27.37 -6.26 17.32
C THR A 468 -28.00 -5.88 15.98
N LEU A 469 -27.52 -6.48 14.88
CA LEU A 469 -28.03 -6.25 13.53
C LEU A 469 -28.93 -7.41 13.11
N SER A 470 -30.18 -7.11 12.76
CA SER A 470 -31.16 -8.15 12.40
C SER A 470 -30.95 -8.74 10.99
N GLN A 471 -30.18 -8.06 10.14
CA GLN A 471 -29.83 -8.48 8.79
C GLN A 471 -28.34 -8.26 8.52
N ALA A 472 -27.49 -9.17 9.00
CA ALA A 472 -26.03 -9.10 8.82
C ALA A 472 -25.44 -10.34 8.14
N TYR A 473 -24.49 -10.11 7.23
CA TYR A 473 -23.64 -11.15 6.64
C TYR A 473 -22.18 -10.91 7.04
N VAL A 474 -21.55 -11.90 7.69
CA VAL A 474 -20.18 -11.76 8.23
C VAL A 474 -19.23 -12.64 7.43
N TYR A 475 -18.14 -12.07 6.92
CA TYR A 475 -17.09 -12.78 6.20
C TYR A 475 -15.69 -12.42 6.73
N THR A 476 -14.86 -13.45 6.94
CA THR A 476 -13.46 -13.29 7.33
C THR A 476 -12.55 -13.80 6.22
N PHE A 477 -11.63 -12.95 5.76
CA PHE A 477 -10.71 -13.24 4.67
C PHE A 477 -9.41 -13.86 5.20
N PRO A 478 -9.04 -15.08 4.76
CA PRO A 478 -7.95 -15.85 5.37
C PRO A 478 -6.54 -15.25 5.21
N ASP A 479 -6.32 -14.38 4.23
CA ASP A 479 -5.02 -13.84 3.83
C ASP A 479 -4.95 -12.30 3.85
N THR A 480 -5.99 -11.65 4.37
CA THR A 480 -6.14 -10.20 4.38
C THR A 480 -5.72 -9.59 5.73
N GLY A 481 -5.06 -8.43 5.64
CA GLY A 481 -4.73 -7.53 6.74
C GLY A 481 -5.89 -6.59 7.10
N HIS A 482 -5.65 -5.28 7.08
CA HIS A 482 -6.65 -4.27 7.42
C HIS A 482 -7.41 -3.81 6.18
N ALA A 483 -8.72 -4.08 6.16
CA ALA A 483 -9.64 -3.91 5.03
C ALA A 483 -9.51 -4.97 3.92
N ALA A 484 -10.64 -5.53 3.51
CA ALA A 484 -10.73 -6.57 2.48
C ALA A 484 -11.08 -6.02 1.09
N VAL A 485 -11.93 -4.99 1.02
CA VAL A 485 -12.32 -4.38 -0.26
C VAL A 485 -11.14 -3.63 -0.86
N GLY A 486 -10.85 -3.91 -2.13
CA GLY A 486 -9.71 -3.40 -2.87
C GLY A 486 -8.42 -4.23 -2.68
N SER A 487 -8.34 -5.05 -1.63
CA SER A 487 -7.20 -5.95 -1.37
C SER A 487 -7.47 -7.40 -1.76
N SER A 488 -8.75 -7.80 -1.82
CA SER A 488 -9.19 -9.15 -2.18
C SER A 488 -10.23 -9.12 -3.30
N ALA A 489 -9.93 -9.79 -4.42
CA ALA A 489 -10.89 -9.95 -5.51
C ALA A 489 -12.18 -10.69 -5.08
N CYS A 490 -12.08 -11.56 -4.07
CA CYS A 490 -13.23 -12.22 -3.47
C CYS A 490 -14.09 -11.22 -2.69
N ALA A 491 -13.47 -10.33 -1.91
CA ALA A 491 -14.17 -9.27 -1.20
C ALA A 491 -14.87 -8.30 -2.17
N ASP A 492 -14.18 -7.90 -3.25
CA ASP A 492 -14.75 -7.01 -4.27
C ASP A 492 -15.99 -7.62 -4.95
N THR A 493 -15.96 -8.93 -5.19
CA THR A 493 -17.09 -9.66 -5.78
C THR A 493 -18.26 -9.79 -4.79
N ILE A 494 -17.97 -10.09 -3.52
CA ILE A 494 -18.96 -10.14 -2.44
C ILE A 494 -19.62 -8.76 -2.26
N LEU A 495 -18.83 -7.68 -2.24
CA LEU A 495 -19.32 -6.30 -2.17
C LEU A 495 -20.26 -5.99 -3.34
N ALA A 496 -19.83 -6.25 -4.57
CA ALA A 496 -20.65 -5.98 -5.76
C ALA A 496 -21.98 -6.75 -5.72
N SER A 497 -21.95 -8.02 -5.31
CA SER A 497 -23.16 -8.85 -5.14
C SER A 497 -24.08 -8.32 -4.05
N PHE A 498 -23.53 -7.86 -2.92
CA PHE A 498 -24.32 -7.28 -1.83
C PHE A 498 -24.98 -5.96 -2.24
N LEU A 499 -24.25 -5.10 -2.95
CA LEU A 499 -24.78 -3.82 -3.43
C LEU A 499 -25.91 -4.03 -4.45
N ASP A 500 -25.85 -5.06 -5.29
CA ASP A 500 -26.93 -5.41 -6.22
C ASP A 500 -28.21 -5.82 -5.44
N ASN A 501 -28.10 -6.79 -4.52
CA ASN A 501 -29.22 -7.24 -3.70
C ASN A 501 -28.84 -7.43 -2.21
N PRO A 502 -29.01 -6.41 -1.37
CA PRO A 502 -28.56 -6.45 0.01
C PRO A 502 -29.43 -7.35 0.91
N LEU A 503 -30.62 -7.74 0.45
CA LEU A 503 -31.50 -8.68 1.16
C LEU A 503 -31.16 -10.15 0.88
N GLN A 504 -30.17 -10.40 0.03
CA GLN A 504 -29.71 -11.74 -0.30
C GLN A 504 -28.27 -11.93 0.18
N GLN A 505 -28.02 -13.05 0.85
CA GLN A 505 -26.67 -13.42 1.26
C GLN A 505 -25.75 -13.52 0.03
N PRO A 506 -24.65 -12.75 -0.04
CA PRO A 506 -23.69 -12.84 -1.14
C PRO A 506 -23.05 -14.22 -1.22
N ASP A 507 -22.73 -14.70 -2.43
CA ASP A 507 -21.93 -15.92 -2.58
C ASP A 507 -20.48 -15.68 -2.13
N ALA A 508 -20.01 -16.50 -1.19
CA ALA A 508 -18.67 -16.44 -0.63
C ALA A 508 -17.84 -17.70 -0.95
N SER A 509 -18.25 -18.48 -1.97
CA SER A 509 -17.55 -19.69 -2.40
C SER A 509 -16.06 -19.45 -2.76
N CYS A 510 -15.70 -18.25 -3.21
CA CYS A 510 -14.32 -17.86 -3.48
C CYS A 510 -13.40 -17.88 -2.25
N LEU A 511 -13.93 -17.78 -1.02
CA LEU A 511 -13.12 -17.89 0.20
C LEU A 511 -12.49 -19.28 0.35
N ALA A 512 -13.09 -20.33 -0.23
CA ALA A 512 -12.54 -21.67 -0.21
C ALA A 512 -11.25 -21.81 -1.04
N GLU A 513 -10.99 -20.87 -1.95
CA GLU A 513 -9.77 -20.85 -2.77
C GLU A 513 -8.59 -20.17 -2.06
N SER A 514 -8.85 -19.36 -1.03
CA SER A 514 -7.82 -18.73 -0.20
C SER A 514 -7.50 -19.58 1.03
N THR A 515 -6.28 -20.13 1.07
CA THR A 515 -5.82 -20.95 2.21
C THR A 515 -4.91 -20.18 3.18
N GLY A 516 -4.89 -18.85 3.09
CA GLY A 516 -3.98 -17.99 3.84
C GLY A 516 -2.78 -17.48 3.02
N PRO A 517 -1.90 -16.66 3.65
CA PRO A 517 -0.85 -15.94 2.94
C PRO A 517 0.20 -16.88 2.36
N ARG A 518 0.61 -16.61 1.13
CA ARG A 518 1.68 -17.34 0.44
C ARG A 518 3.05 -16.78 0.80
N PHE A 519 3.59 -17.18 1.94
CA PHE A 519 4.84 -16.64 2.47
C PHE A 519 6.01 -16.67 1.47
N ILE A 520 6.79 -15.59 1.49
CA ILE A 520 8.04 -15.47 0.75
C ILE A 520 9.06 -16.38 1.41
N SER A 521 9.51 -17.40 0.69
CA SER A 521 10.49 -18.39 1.16
C SER A 521 11.30 -18.94 -0.02
N PRO A 522 12.39 -19.69 0.19
CA PRO A 522 13.08 -20.38 -0.89
C PRO A 522 12.19 -21.36 -1.66
N ALA A 523 11.05 -21.78 -1.09
CA ALA A 523 10.09 -22.65 -1.77
C ALA A 523 9.26 -21.90 -2.83
N THR A 524 8.99 -20.61 -2.61
CA THR A 524 8.12 -19.77 -3.46
C THR A 524 8.91 -18.80 -4.35
N VAL A 525 10.11 -18.39 -3.92
CA VAL A 525 10.91 -17.33 -4.56
C VAL A 525 12.36 -17.79 -4.78
N ILE A 526 12.92 -17.48 -5.94
CA ILE A 526 14.36 -17.54 -6.20
C ILE A 526 14.94 -16.21 -5.74
N PHE A 527 15.57 -16.19 -4.57
CA PHE A 527 16.15 -14.98 -4.01
C PHE A 527 17.33 -14.51 -4.87
N THR A 528 17.24 -13.27 -5.38
CA THR A 528 18.30 -12.69 -6.20
C THR A 528 18.59 -11.27 -5.72
N PRO A 529 19.82 -10.94 -5.29
CA PRO A 529 20.19 -9.58 -4.87
C PRO A 529 19.92 -8.52 -5.95
N VAL A 530 19.94 -8.95 -7.22
CA VAL A 530 19.70 -8.09 -8.38
C VAL A 530 18.23 -7.73 -8.57
N ALA A 531 17.29 -8.54 -8.10
CA ALA A 531 15.86 -8.19 -8.16
C ALA A 531 15.60 -6.90 -7.37
N PHE A 532 16.10 -6.82 -6.14
CA PHE A 532 16.02 -5.61 -5.33
C PHE A 532 16.65 -4.40 -6.05
N ALA A 533 17.87 -4.55 -6.57
CA ALA A 533 18.58 -3.47 -7.25
C ALA A 533 17.88 -3.02 -8.54
N LEU A 534 17.25 -3.92 -9.29
CA LEU A 534 16.45 -3.56 -10.47
C LEU A 534 15.12 -2.90 -10.08
N ALA A 535 14.45 -3.42 -9.05
CA ALA A 535 13.21 -2.85 -8.52
C ALA A 535 13.44 -1.41 -8.02
N THR A 536 14.61 -1.15 -7.42
CA THR A 536 15.01 0.17 -6.88
C THR A 536 15.82 1.04 -7.83
N LEU A 537 16.06 0.58 -9.07
CA LEU A 537 16.88 1.27 -10.07
C LEU A 537 18.28 1.64 -9.54
N ASP A 538 18.87 0.77 -8.73
CA ASP A 538 20.23 0.87 -8.22
C ASP A 538 21.25 0.46 -9.30
N ALA A 539 22.35 1.22 -9.37
CA ALA A 539 23.45 0.99 -10.29
C ALA A 539 24.05 -0.42 -10.14
N SER A 540 24.04 -0.98 -8.93
CA SER A 540 24.52 -2.34 -8.65
C SER A 540 23.76 -3.42 -9.42
N GLY A 541 22.49 -3.18 -9.78
CA GLY A 541 21.67 -4.06 -10.62
C GLY A 541 21.67 -3.67 -12.10
N LEU A 542 21.74 -2.36 -12.41
CA LEU A 542 21.69 -1.88 -13.79
C LEU A 542 22.95 -2.22 -14.61
N ILE A 543 24.14 -2.15 -14.00
CA ILE A 543 25.42 -2.49 -14.66
C ILE A 543 25.46 -3.95 -15.15
N PRO A 544 25.25 -4.97 -14.30
CA PRO A 544 25.29 -6.38 -14.72
C PRO A 544 24.17 -6.70 -15.71
N PHE A 545 23.00 -6.09 -15.56
CA PHE A 545 21.91 -6.22 -16.53
C PHE A 545 22.28 -5.61 -17.90
N GLY A 546 22.91 -4.44 -17.92
CA GLY A 546 23.46 -3.83 -19.14
C GLY A 546 24.56 -4.67 -19.79
N ALA A 547 25.43 -5.31 -18.99
CA ALA A 547 26.44 -6.23 -19.47
C ALA A 547 25.80 -7.48 -20.11
N PHE A 548 24.76 -8.04 -19.48
CA PHE A 548 23.98 -9.15 -20.03
C PHE A 548 23.34 -8.78 -21.38
N LEU A 549 22.68 -7.61 -21.46
CA LEU A 549 22.07 -7.11 -22.70
C LEU A 549 23.10 -6.89 -23.80
N THR A 550 24.27 -6.36 -23.47
CA THR A 550 25.36 -6.15 -24.44
C THR A 550 25.87 -7.48 -24.99
N ALA A 551 26.09 -8.48 -24.13
CA ALA A 551 26.47 -9.82 -24.55
C ALA A 551 25.38 -10.49 -25.40
N LEU A 552 24.10 -10.29 -25.04
CA LEU A 552 22.98 -10.79 -25.82
C LEU A 552 22.91 -10.15 -27.22
N LEU A 553 23.09 -8.84 -27.33
CA LEU A 553 23.18 -8.15 -28.62
C LEU A 553 24.33 -8.68 -29.49
N ALA A 554 25.48 -8.97 -28.87
CA ALA A 554 26.59 -9.59 -29.57
C ALA A 554 26.22 -10.98 -30.12
N LEU A 555 25.51 -11.82 -29.35
CA LEU A 555 24.98 -13.10 -29.85
C LEU A 555 23.99 -12.93 -31.00
N LEU A 556 23.09 -11.97 -30.89
CA LEU A 556 22.08 -11.68 -31.90
C LEU A 556 22.69 -11.14 -33.20
N SER A 557 23.90 -10.58 -33.17
CA SER A 557 24.59 -10.15 -34.38
C SER A 557 24.77 -11.28 -35.40
N ALA A 558 24.80 -12.54 -34.96
CA ALA A 558 24.89 -13.72 -35.82
C ALA A 558 23.73 -13.82 -36.82
N TRP A 559 22.54 -13.32 -36.44
CA TRP A 559 21.35 -13.26 -37.31
C TRP A 559 21.48 -12.26 -38.45
N VAL A 560 22.38 -11.30 -38.33
CA VAL A 560 22.59 -10.25 -39.34
C VAL A 560 23.86 -10.55 -40.13
N VAL A 561 24.95 -10.83 -39.44
CA VAL A 561 26.29 -11.00 -40.03
C VAL A 561 26.37 -12.22 -40.94
N TRP A 562 25.81 -13.38 -40.55
CA TRP A 562 25.87 -14.57 -41.39
C TRP A 562 25.01 -14.48 -42.65
N PRO A 563 23.74 -14.01 -42.60
CA PRO A 563 22.96 -13.78 -43.82
C PRO A 563 23.57 -12.71 -44.73
N LEU A 564 24.03 -11.57 -44.19
CA LEU A 564 24.69 -10.53 -45.00
C LEU A 564 25.98 -11.05 -45.64
N GLY A 565 26.77 -11.83 -44.91
CA GLY A 565 27.98 -12.46 -45.45
C GLY A 565 27.68 -13.46 -46.56
N TRP A 566 26.53 -14.15 -46.51
CA TRP A 566 26.05 -15.03 -47.57
C TRP A 566 25.57 -14.24 -48.80
N VAL A 567 24.73 -13.21 -48.59
CA VAL A 567 24.22 -12.32 -49.66
C VAL A 567 25.37 -11.61 -50.38
N PHE A 568 26.33 -11.05 -49.64
CA PHE A 568 27.49 -10.37 -50.21
C PHE A 568 28.30 -11.29 -51.13
N ARG A 569 28.44 -12.58 -50.77
CA ARG A 569 29.14 -13.56 -51.60
C ARG A 569 28.36 -13.95 -52.85
N LEU A 570 27.04 -14.06 -52.75
CA LEU A 570 26.19 -14.28 -53.93
C LEU A 570 26.31 -13.12 -54.94
N ILE A 571 26.29 -11.88 -54.44
CA ILE A 571 26.40 -10.68 -55.28
C ILE A 571 27.79 -10.56 -55.93
N THR A 572 28.85 -10.95 -55.21
CA THR A 572 30.24 -10.89 -55.72
C THR A 572 30.64 -12.09 -56.59
N GLY A 573 29.70 -12.99 -56.91
CA GLY A 573 29.93 -14.13 -57.81
C GLY A 573 30.78 -15.26 -57.20
N GLY A 574 30.94 -15.31 -55.88
CA GLY A 574 31.67 -16.38 -55.19
C GLY A 574 30.79 -17.60 -54.92
N GLU A 575 31.33 -18.82 -55.05
CA GLU A 575 30.64 -20.03 -54.59
C GLU A 575 30.45 -19.99 -53.07
N ALA A 576 29.22 -20.23 -52.60
CA ALA A 576 28.95 -20.34 -51.17
C ALA A 576 29.52 -21.67 -50.65
N PRO A 577 30.54 -21.67 -49.76
CA PRO A 577 31.07 -22.92 -49.24
C PRO A 577 29.98 -23.62 -48.44
N ARG A 578 29.71 -24.89 -48.74
CA ARG A 578 28.84 -25.73 -47.91
C ARG A 578 29.53 -25.90 -46.56
N PRO A 579 28.99 -25.33 -45.46
CA PRO A 579 29.60 -25.51 -44.15
C PRO A 579 29.65 -27.00 -43.81
N SER A 580 30.70 -27.42 -43.11
CA SER A 580 30.72 -28.77 -42.56
C SER A 580 29.51 -28.99 -41.63
N ALA A 581 29.14 -30.24 -41.39
CA ALA A 581 28.07 -30.54 -40.44
C ALA A 581 28.34 -29.91 -39.06
N GLY A 582 29.60 -29.92 -38.60
CA GLY A 582 30.02 -29.27 -37.36
C GLY A 582 29.88 -27.74 -37.39
N ALA A 583 30.27 -27.08 -38.49
CA ALA A 583 30.07 -25.65 -38.67
C ALA A 583 28.58 -25.26 -38.70
N THR A 584 27.73 -26.11 -39.27
CA THR A 584 26.27 -25.91 -39.33
C THR A 584 25.66 -26.01 -37.93
N LEU A 585 26.00 -27.07 -37.18
CA LEU A 585 25.58 -27.24 -35.79
C LEU A 585 26.00 -26.05 -34.94
N ALA A 586 27.26 -25.62 -35.05
CA ALA A 586 27.81 -24.51 -34.29
C ALA A 586 27.07 -23.18 -34.53
N ARG A 587 26.60 -22.92 -35.76
CA ARG A 587 25.74 -21.76 -36.08
C ARG A 587 24.38 -21.86 -35.41
N TRP A 588 23.74 -23.02 -35.50
CA TRP A 588 22.43 -23.24 -34.88
C TRP A 588 22.48 -23.13 -33.36
N LEU A 589 23.56 -23.59 -32.72
CA LEU A 589 23.75 -23.43 -31.27
C LEU A 589 23.83 -21.96 -30.84
N ILE A 590 24.54 -21.10 -31.59
CA ILE A 590 24.58 -19.65 -31.32
C ILE A 590 23.20 -19.02 -31.53
N VAL A 591 22.54 -19.37 -32.63
CA VAL A 591 21.19 -18.88 -32.95
C VAL A 591 20.22 -19.24 -31.82
N LEU A 592 20.24 -20.50 -31.38
CA LEU A 592 19.40 -20.99 -30.30
C LEU A 592 19.73 -20.30 -28.97
N ALA A 593 21.02 -20.10 -28.65
CA ALA A 593 21.42 -19.35 -27.46
C ALA A 593 20.93 -17.91 -27.47
N GLY A 594 21.00 -17.22 -28.62
CA GLY A 594 20.43 -15.88 -28.79
C GLY A 594 18.91 -15.85 -28.60
N VAL A 595 18.18 -16.81 -29.18
CA VAL A 595 16.72 -16.94 -29.01
C VAL A 595 16.36 -17.21 -27.55
N THR A 596 17.04 -18.16 -26.90
CA THR A 596 16.85 -18.47 -25.49
C THR A 596 17.10 -17.23 -24.62
N GLY A 597 18.15 -16.45 -24.91
CA GLY A 597 18.44 -15.20 -24.21
C GLY A 597 17.34 -14.14 -24.38
N VAL A 598 16.80 -13.97 -25.60
CA VAL A 598 15.67 -13.06 -25.85
C VAL A 598 14.41 -13.52 -25.13
N MET A 599 14.08 -14.81 -25.20
CA MET A 599 12.93 -15.39 -24.51
C MET A 599 13.05 -15.22 -22.99
N PHE A 600 14.26 -15.37 -22.44
CA PHE A 600 14.53 -15.11 -21.03
C PHE A 600 14.23 -13.64 -20.67
N VAL A 601 14.77 -12.67 -21.42
CA VAL A 601 14.52 -11.23 -21.18
C VAL A 601 13.04 -10.90 -21.29
N ALA A 602 12.36 -11.40 -22.32
CA ALA A 602 10.93 -11.17 -22.50
C ALA A 602 10.11 -11.72 -21.34
N THR A 603 10.44 -12.92 -20.85
CA THR A 603 9.75 -13.55 -19.71
C THR A 603 9.98 -12.77 -18.42
N VAL A 604 11.24 -12.38 -18.14
CA VAL A 604 11.61 -11.53 -17.00
C VAL A 604 10.87 -10.20 -17.05
N LEU A 605 10.83 -9.55 -18.21
CA LEU A 605 10.19 -8.25 -18.38
C LEU A 605 8.68 -8.34 -18.20
N VAL A 606 8.01 -9.32 -18.81
CA VAL A 606 6.57 -9.53 -18.64
C VAL A 606 6.23 -9.82 -17.19
N THR A 607 6.99 -10.71 -16.55
CA THR A 607 6.84 -11.03 -15.12
C THR A 607 6.99 -9.79 -14.26
N PHE A 608 8.08 -9.05 -14.45
CA PHE A 608 8.38 -7.84 -13.70
C PHE A 608 7.26 -6.80 -13.85
N VAL A 609 6.80 -6.57 -15.09
CA VAL A 609 5.69 -5.64 -15.36
C VAL A 609 4.40 -6.12 -14.69
N GLN A 610 4.07 -7.41 -14.79
CA GLN A 610 2.87 -7.95 -14.15
C GLN A 610 2.92 -7.81 -12.63
N MET A 611 4.03 -8.20 -12.01
CA MET A 611 4.23 -8.06 -10.57
C MET A 611 4.23 -6.59 -10.13
N ALA A 612 4.83 -5.70 -10.93
CA ALA A 612 4.84 -4.27 -10.62
C ALA A 612 3.45 -3.64 -10.72
N LEU A 613 2.66 -4.04 -11.72
CA LEU A 613 1.25 -3.63 -11.85
C LEU A 613 0.38 -4.21 -10.72
N ALA A 614 0.73 -5.39 -10.22
CA ALA A 614 0.07 -6.03 -9.09
C ALA A 614 0.59 -5.58 -7.71
N ASN A 615 1.59 -4.66 -7.66
CA ASN A 615 2.27 -4.25 -6.43
C ASN A 615 2.84 -5.41 -5.58
N ASP A 616 3.25 -6.51 -6.22
CA ASP A 616 3.72 -7.70 -5.52
C ASP A 616 5.08 -7.46 -4.82
N ALA A 617 5.07 -7.52 -3.48
CA ALA A 617 6.24 -7.32 -2.63
C ALA A 617 7.37 -8.34 -2.90
N THR A 618 7.06 -9.47 -3.56
CA THR A 618 8.04 -10.47 -3.98
C THR A 618 9.15 -9.87 -4.86
N LEU A 619 8.87 -8.80 -5.60
CA LEU A 619 9.86 -8.09 -6.42
C LEU A 619 11.08 -7.59 -5.66
N PHE A 620 10.94 -7.27 -4.37
CA PHE A 620 12.06 -6.84 -3.54
C PHE A 620 13.02 -7.98 -3.18
N TYR A 621 12.56 -9.23 -3.28
CA TYR A 621 13.31 -10.39 -2.79
C TYR A 621 13.83 -11.26 -3.92
N GLY A 622 13.11 -11.39 -5.03
CA GLY A 622 13.51 -12.27 -6.11
C GLY A 622 12.44 -12.53 -7.15
N TRP A 623 12.56 -13.67 -7.81
CA TRP A 623 11.65 -14.10 -8.88
C TRP A 623 10.73 -15.22 -8.40
N PRO A 624 9.41 -15.17 -8.68
CA PRO A 624 8.51 -16.25 -8.34
C PRO A 624 8.92 -17.55 -9.04
N ARG A 625 8.86 -18.68 -8.30
CA ARG A 625 9.13 -20.01 -8.87
C ARG A 625 8.02 -20.53 -9.79
N SER A 626 6.85 -19.90 -9.78
CA SER A 626 5.64 -20.30 -10.52
C SER A 626 5.69 -20.02 -12.04
N LEU A 627 6.79 -19.49 -12.58
CA LEU A 627 6.94 -19.12 -13.98
C LEU A 627 7.78 -20.10 -14.83
N THR A 628 7.50 -20.08 -16.13
CA THR A 628 8.24 -20.69 -17.26
C THR A 628 9.73 -20.34 -17.33
N MET A 629 10.26 -19.50 -16.43
CA MET A 629 11.68 -19.14 -16.35
C MET A 629 12.58 -20.37 -16.16
N LEU A 630 12.15 -21.40 -15.44
CA LEU A 630 12.95 -22.62 -15.20
C LEU A 630 13.41 -23.30 -16.50
N ALA A 631 12.61 -23.23 -17.57
CA ALA A 631 12.98 -23.80 -18.87
C ALA A 631 14.10 -22.99 -19.56
N THR A 632 14.16 -21.67 -19.36
CA THR A 632 15.20 -20.80 -19.94
C THR A 632 16.46 -20.69 -19.07
N ILE A 633 16.32 -20.80 -17.75
CA ILE A 633 17.41 -20.64 -16.77
C ILE A 633 18.54 -21.64 -17.03
N TRP A 634 18.21 -22.91 -17.30
CA TRP A 634 19.22 -23.97 -17.50
C TRP A 634 19.59 -24.22 -18.96
N THR A 635 18.78 -23.78 -19.93
CA THR A 635 19.06 -24.01 -21.35
C THR A 635 20.19 -23.13 -21.86
N LEU A 636 20.28 -21.87 -21.44
CA LEU A 636 21.37 -20.99 -21.87
C LEU A 636 22.76 -21.48 -21.40
N PRO A 637 22.97 -21.86 -20.11
CA PRO A 637 24.21 -22.49 -19.67
C PRO A 637 24.57 -23.76 -20.45
N ALA A 638 23.59 -24.64 -20.70
CA ALA A 638 23.81 -25.89 -21.44
C ALA A 638 24.26 -25.61 -22.89
N LEU A 639 23.64 -24.63 -23.56
CA LEU A 639 24.02 -24.20 -24.90
C LEU A 639 25.43 -23.59 -24.89
N THR A 640 25.78 -22.78 -23.89
CA THR A 640 27.10 -22.19 -23.73
C THR A 640 28.20 -23.25 -23.67
N VAL A 641 27.99 -24.34 -22.91
CA VAL A 641 28.95 -25.46 -22.87
C VAL A 641 29.14 -26.09 -24.25
N ALA A 642 28.05 -26.33 -24.98
CA ALA A 642 28.11 -26.88 -26.34
C ALA A 642 28.81 -25.93 -27.34
N ILE A 643 28.59 -24.62 -27.21
CA ILE A 643 29.23 -23.57 -28.01
C ILE A 643 30.74 -23.53 -27.75
N ILE A 644 31.18 -23.61 -26.48
CA ILE A 644 32.61 -23.66 -26.12
C ILE A 644 33.29 -24.87 -26.77
N ALA A 645 32.65 -26.05 -26.69
CA ALA A 645 33.18 -27.25 -27.33
C ALA A 645 33.28 -27.08 -28.86
N CYS A 646 32.27 -26.47 -29.49
CA CYS A 646 32.29 -26.15 -30.93
C CYS A 646 33.37 -25.13 -31.29
N ALA A 647 33.67 -24.16 -30.43
CA ALA A 647 34.74 -23.19 -30.67
C ALA A 647 36.11 -23.87 -30.69
N ALA A 648 36.39 -24.74 -29.71
CA ALA A 648 37.63 -25.51 -29.65
C ALA A 648 37.79 -26.42 -30.88
N LEU A 649 36.72 -27.13 -31.26
CA LEU A 649 36.71 -27.99 -32.45
C LEU A 649 36.86 -27.19 -33.75
N SER A 650 36.31 -25.98 -33.83
CA SER A 650 36.45 -25.10 -34.99
C SER A 650 37.91 -24.70 -35.23
N TRP A 651 38.64 -24.38 -34.17
CA TRP A 651 40.07 -24.09 -34.24
C TRP A 651 40.89 -25.33 -34.60
N ALA A 652 40.60 -26.48 -33.98
CA ALA A 652 41.32 -27.74 -34.20
C ALA A 652 41.08 -28.36 -35.59
N ARG A 653 39.85 -28.27 -36.12
CA ARG A 653 39.44 -28.91 -37.39
C ARG A 653 39.27 -27.93 -38.56
N GLY A 654 39.54 -26.64 -38.35
CA GLY A 654 39.54 -25.64 -39.42
C GLY A 654 38.18 -25.41 -40.07
N TRP A 655 37.09 -25.34 -39.29
CA TRP A 655 35.72 -25.24 -39.83
C TRP A 655 35.42 -23.95 -40.60
N TRP A 656 36.16 -22.87 -40.35
CA TRP A 656 36.01 -21.57 -41.02
C TRP A 656 37.37 -20.93 -41.31
N SER A 657 37.34 -19.85 -42.10
CA SER A 657 38.48 -18.94 -42.27
C SER A 657 38.90 -18.33 -40.93
N ILE A 658 40.12 -17.79 -40.85
CA ILE A 658 40.64 -17.13 -39.64
C ILE A 658 39.66 -16.04 -39.14
N PRO A 659 39.14 -15.11 -39.96
CA PRO A 659 38.15 -14.13 -39.51
C PRO A 659 36.85 -14.77 -39.00
N GLY A 660 36.39 -15.86 -39.63
CA GLY A 660 35.19 -16.58 -39.19
C GLY A 660 35.37 -17.27 -37.84
N ARG A 661 36.57 -17.82 -37.59
CA ARG A 661 36.93 -18.39 -36.29
C ARG A 661 37.03 -17.32 -35.20
N VAL A 662 37.65 -16.18 -35.48
CA VAL A 662 37.70 -15.03 -34.56
C VAL A 662 36.30 -14.55 -34.21
N TYR A 663 35.43 -14.35 -35.21
CA TYR A 663 34.04 -13.93 -34.97
C TYR A 663 33.27 -14.97 -34.14
N TYR A 664 33.39 -16.27 -34.44
CA TYR A 664 32.76 -17.32 -33.64
C TYR A 664 33.27 -17.35 -32.20
N THR A 665 34.57 -17.12 -31.99
CA THR A 665 35.15 -16.99 -30.64
C THR A 665 34.58 -15.78 -29.90
N MET A 666 34.37 -14.63 -30.56
CA MET A 666 33.70 -13.49 -29.94
C MET A 666 32.26 -13.81 -29.52
N LEU A 667 31.50 -14.52 -30.38
CA LEU A 667 30.15 -14.99 -30.04
C LEU A 667 30.17 -16.01 -28.89
N THR A 668 31.19 -16.86 -28.83
CA THR A 668 31.39 -17.80 -27.71
C THR A 668 31.64 -17.06 -26.40
N LEU A 669 32.50 -16.03 -26.42
CA LEU A 669 32.74 -15.17 -25.26
C LEU A 669 31.47 -14.42 -24.84
N ALA A 670 30.62 -14.01 -25.80
CA ALA A 670 29.32 -13.43 -25.50
C ALA A 670 28.37 -14.42 -24.82
N ALA A 671 28.31 -15.68 -25.26
CA ALA A 671 27.51 -16.73 -24.60
C ALA A 671 27.99 -17.00 -23.17
N VAL A 672 29.32 -17.03 -22.97
CA VAL A 672 29.94 -17.12 -21.64
C VAL A 672 29.57 -15.90 -20.80
N GLY A 673 29.65 -14.70 -21.37
CA GLY A 673 29.27 -13.44 -20.71
C GLY A 673 27.82 -13.45 -20.23
N CYS A 674 26.86 -13.85 -21.07
CA CYS A 674 25.46 -14.01 -20.66
C CYS A 674 25.29 -15.02 -19.53
N THR A 675 25.97 -16.18 -19.62
CA THR A 675 25.86 -17.23 -18.59
C THR A 675 26.48 -16.79 -17.26
N ALA A 676 27.65 -16.15 -17.31
CA ALA A 676 28.36 -15.65 -16.14
C ALA A 676 27.60 -14.52 -15.45
N THR A 677 26.97 -13.62 -16.22
CA THR A 677 26.11 -12.56 -15.66
C THR A 677 24.86 -13.14 -15.01
N LEU A 678 24.19 -14.13 -15.62
CA LEU A 678 23.07 -14.83 -14.95
C LEU A 678 23.49 -15.52 -13.65
N ALA A 679 24.64 -16.18 -13.64
CA ALA A 679 25.21 -16.79 -12.44
C ALA A 679 25.46 -15.74 -11.35
N TRP A 680 26.10 -14.63 -11.72
CA TRP A 680 26.40 -13.53 -10.82
C TRP A 680 25.14 -12.86 -10.27
N MET A 681 24.08 -12.76 -11.07
CA MET A 681 22.77 -12.25 -10.65
C MET A 681 22.04 -13.21 -9.69
N GLY A 682 22.57 -14.41 -9.42
CA GLY A 682 21.97 -15.41 -8.52
C GLY A 682 20.84 -16.20 -9.17
N VAL A 683 20.66 -16.11 -10.49
CA VAL A 683 19.55 -16.75 -11.22
C VAL A 683 19.81 -18.26 -11.44
N LEU A 684 21.07 -18.70 -11.38
CA LEU A 684 21.51 -20.08 -11.65
C LEU A 684 21.79 -20.90 -10.36
N VAL A 685 21.25 -20.49 -9.21
CA VAL A 685 21.52 -21.10 -7.89
C VAL A 685 20.40 -22.02 -7.45
#